data_AF-A0A5Q4ERW2-F1
#
_entry.id   AF-A0A5Q4ERW2-F1
#
_cell.length_a   1.000
_cell.length_b   1.000
_cell.length_c   1.000
_cell.angle_alpha   90.00
_cell.angle_beta   90.00
_cell.angle_gamma   90.00
#
_symmetry.space_group_name_H-M   'P 1'
#
loop_
_entity.id
_entity.type
_entity.pdbx_description
1 polymer ?
#
loop_
_entity_poly.entity_id
_entity_poly.type
_entity_poly.pdbx_seq_one_letter_code
_entity_poly.pdbx_strand_id
1 'polypeptide(L)'
;MFQHVMVIGRCLVIATLLCGVACAQQIPVLESGQAIVNTTVQQGKIEMRDASTGAPILMQRDRKLHVANPEHNTITPTIERRPQPTGFDLVYSYHNSSSTPKALGAVEVGVLTLGQQITYQDFRFDGKPAVGDTRQPRAYSAWTYPNRWYSPVFVMRNDDIAVGVSLQYPMLEYKHQVRTEMWSPGGGSSVGEGGRGWAVQFRFDNFGNENPGSRIRDESFLAPGERRTYVVSVRVTRNPEEWVRTLLPYRDYFRSLYGGVRYSRDPRPVLGVTVAGAWRASADNKFGFAGPNRFRPDLHGWKPWVDNIFNEIQNGPERLMLWAPSGVYHENRENNFPFQFTSNWMTSASEGAMLRNAPQQLRRFSQAGVELGLWWGRSSEYMDQWDTPHAERIEMDNSEHMDAVLRELDLAVQAGATVIGLDAVFKSALWEVYERIEMMQERHPHVRFVTEGRSADLFHTLAPTWFDLYVTARFDVDPADARQLTTPFYLADFLLPGHETWVGVMHTRLENALGREPTNQELVNDVENMLDMGYVPVLWRRSIFDPSWRAAKSWLNTVPNNLLGMAGEGHQMAHITPDQQQLPQPTARTTRRAGPAVRQGGTVGQSGVEMQIVELRPGRLIMIPSNGRIMKNFTPATERATHPGEPTPAGSESRENRPAPAKPAAKPTKDDAPSSTTTVAPAPR
;
A
#
# COMPACT_ATOMS: atom_id res chain seq x y z
N MET A 1 -26.84 -32.87 -17.19
CA MET A 1 -27.22 -32.01 -18.33
C MET A 1 -28.31 -30.99 -18.01
N PHE A 2 -29.38 -31.32 -17.26
CA PHE A 2 -30.47 -30.35 -16.97
C PHE A 2 -30.16 -29.26 -15.92
N GLN A 3 -29.10 -29.39 -15.11
CA GLN A 3 -28.69 -28.36 -14.14
C GLN A 3 -27.81 -27.23 -14.72
N HIS A 4 -27.18 -27.42 -15.89
CA HIS A 4 -26.36 -26.36 -16.51
C HIS A 4 -27.17 -25.38 -17.38
N VAL A 5 -28.36 -25.77 -17.86
CA VAL A 5 -29.20 -24.92 -18.71
C VAL A 5 -29.94 -23.85 -17.88
N MET A 6 -30.20 -24.09 -16.59
CA MET A 6 -30.92 -23.13 -15.72
C MET A 6 -30.04 -22.00 -15.17
N VAL A 7 -28.71 -22.17 -15.16
CA VAL A 7 -27.76 -21.12 -14.73
C VAL A 7 -27.57 -20.08 -15.85
N ILE A 8 -27.49 -20.53 -17.11
CA ILE A 8 -27.30 -19.65 -18.27
C ILE A 8 -28.55 -18.77 -18.50
N GLY A 9 -29.76 -19.29 -18.26
CA GLY A 9 -31.01 -18.54 -18.42
C GLY A 9 -31.25 -17.42 -17.39
N ARG A 10 -30.73 -17.56 -16.15
CA ARG A 10 -30.83 -16.50 -15.12
C ARG A 10 -29.78 -15.40 -15.32
N CYS A 11 -28.61 -15.72 -15.86
CA CYS A 11 -27.60 -14.70 -16.20
C CYS A 11 -28.06 -13.76 -17.33
N LEU A 12 -28.82 -14.26 -18.31
CA LEU A 12 -29.23 -13.44 -19.47
C LEU A 12 -30.32 -12.40 -19.14
N VAL A 13 -31.24 -12.70 -18.22
CA VAL A 13 -32.35 -11.79 -17.84
C VAL A 13 -31.91 -10.72 -16.82
N ILE A 14 -30.88 -11.01 -16.01
CA ILE A 14 -30.27 -10.01 -15.12
C ILE A 14 -29.39 -9.03 -15.92
N ALA A 15 -28.75 -9.49 -16.99
CA ALA A 15 -27.92 -8.63 -17.85
C ALA A 15 -28.72 -7.53 -18.58
N THR A 16 -29.99 -7.76 -18.94
CA THR A 16 -30.79 -6.76 -19.68
C THR A 16 -31.44 -5.69 -18.79
N LEU A 17 -31.64 -5.98 -17.49
CA LEU A 17 -32.20 -5.02 -16.51
C LEU A 17 -31.12 -4.19 -15.78
N LEU A 18 -29.84 -4.58 -15.85
CA LEU A 18 -28.72 -3.85 -15.25
C LEU A 18 -28.06 -2.82 -16.19
N CYS A 19 -28.35 -2.82 -17.50
CA CYS A 19 -27.83 -1.79 -18.42
C CYS A 19 -28.46 -0.40 -18.25
N GLY A 20 -29.47 -0.25 -17.37
CA GLY A 20 -30.24 0.99 -17.21
C GLY A 20 -29.73 1.96 -16.14
N VAL A 21 -28.78 1.54 -15.31
CA VAL A 21 -28.14 2.44 -14.34
C VAL A 21 -26.64 2.33 -14.56
N ALA A 22 -26.17 2.84 -15.70
CA ALA A 22 -24.85 3.45 -15.68
C ALA A 22 -24.94 4.48 -14.55
N CYS A 23 -24.37 4.17 -13.39
CA CYS A 23 -24.30 5.09 -12.26
C CYS A 23 -23.54 6.28 -12.77
N ALA A 24 -24.26 7.26 -13.34
CA ALA A 24 -23.69 8.44 -13.92
C ALA A 24 -22.72 8.99 -12.89
N GLN A 25 -21.44 9.04 -13.25
CA GLN A 25 -20.35 9.53 -12.41
C GLN A 25 -20.88 10.67 -11.57
N GLN A 26 -20.97 10.48 -10.24
CA GLN A 26 -21.68 11.44 -9.40
C GLN A 26 -20.90 12.75 -9.39
N ILE A 27 -21.37 13.71 -10.19
CA ILE A 27 -20.91 15.09 -10.10
C ILE A 27 -21.43 15.61 -8.75
N PRO A 28 -20.57 16.16 -7.88
CA PRO A 28 -21.00 16.67 -6.59
C PRO A 28 -22.20 17.61 -6.72
N VAL A 29 -23.15 17.48 -5.81
CA VAL A 29 -24.29 18.39 -5.71
C VAL A 29 -23.75 19.81 -5.43
N LEU A 30 -24.46 20.84 -5.90
CA LEU A 30 -24.10 22.21 -5.56
C LEU A 30 -24.23 22.40 -4.04
N GLU A 31 -23.18 22.90 -3.40
CA GLU A 31 -23.20 23.15 -1.97
C GLU A 31 -24.10 24.35 -1.67
N SER A 32 -24.79 24.30 -0.54
CA SER A 32 -25.50 25.44 0.03
C SER A 32 -24.59 26.19 1.00
N GLY A 33 -24.77 27.50 1.12
CA GLY A 33 -24.11 28.32 2.13
C GLY A 33 -23.49 29.59 1.56
N GLN A 34 -22.91 30.39 2.45
CA GLN A 34 -22.16 31.57 2.04
C GLN A 34 -20.87 31.14 1.35
N ALA A 35 -20.62 31.69 0.15
CA ALA A 35 -19.37 31.48 -0.55
C ALA A 35 -18.20 32.07 0.25
N ILE A 36 -17.19 31.25 0.54
CA ILE A 36 -15.93 31.68 1.15
C ILE A 36 -14.84 31.89 0.10
N VAL A 37 -15.09 31.45 -1.14
CA VAL A 37 -14.28 31.74 -2.31
C VAL A 37 -15.13 32.26 -3.46
N ASN A 38 -14.53 33.11 -4.29
CA ASN A 38 -15.08 33.52 -5.57
C ASN A 38 -14.33 32.77 -6.68
N THR A 39 -15.03 31.91 -7.40
CA THR A 39 -14.48 31.23 -8.58
C THR A 39 -14.97 31.93 -9.85
N THR A 40 -14.04 32.36 -10.69
CA THR A 40 -14.37 32.97 -11.98
C THR A 40 -13.73 32.19 -13.12
N VAL A 41 -14.40 32.23 -14.27
CA VAL A 41 -13.87 31.72 -15.54
C VAL A 41 -13.68 32.93 -16.45
N GLN A 42 -12.46 33.46 -16.49
CA GLN A 42 -12.13 34.59 -17.36
C GLN A 42 -11.28 34.10 -18.52
N GLN A 43 -11.73 34.34 -19.75
CA GLN A 43 -11.01 33.95 -20.97
C GLN A 43 -10.66 32.45 -21.02
N GLY A 44 -11.54 31.59 -20.49
CA GLY A 44 -11.32 30.14 -20.40
C GLY A 44 -10.31 29.70 -19.32
N LYS A 45 -9.71 30.64 -18.59
CA LYS A 45 -8.85 30.39 -17.43
C LYS A 45 -9.70 30.36 -16.16
N ILE A 46 -9.38 29.44 -15.25
CA ILE A 46 -9.99 29.38 -13.93
C ILE A 46 -9.16 30.16 -12.91
N GLU A 47 -9.86 30.96 -12.10
CA GLU A 47 -9.30 31.64 -10.94
C GLU A 47 -10.19 31.37 -9.73
N MET A 48 -9.56 31.20 -8.57
CA MET A 48 -10.25 31.09 -7.29
C MET A 48 -9.60 32.05 -6.30
N ARG A 49 -10.40 32.93 -5.71
CA ARG A 49 -9.96 33.97 -4.77
C ARG A 49 -10.71 33.83 -3.46
N ASP A 50 -10.09 34.20 -2.35
CA ASP A 50 -10.81 34.32 -1.08
C ASP A 50 -11.92 35.37 -1.23
N ALA A 51 -13.15 35.04 -0.83
CA ALA A 51 -14.31 35.90 -1.06
C ALA A 51 -14.29 37.18 -0.22
N SER A 52 -13.56 37.21 0.90
CA SER A 52 -13.49 38.37 1.80
C SER A 52 -12.30 39.29 1.52
N THR A 53 -11.16 38.73 1.14
CA THR A 53 -9.92 39.52 0.95
C THR A 53 -9.60 39.75 -0.52
N GLY A 54 -10.19 38.97 -1.43
CA GLY A 54 -9.83 38.96 -2.86
C GLY A 54 -8.46 38.34 -3.15
N ALA A 55 -7.75 37.84 -2.12
CA ALA A 55 -6.45 37.23 -2.28
C ALA A 55 -6.53 35.98 -3.19
N PRO A 56 -5.55 35.78 -4.10
CA PRO A 56 -5.55 34.61 -4.96
C PRO A 56 -5.30 33.35 -4.13
N ILE A 57 -6.10 32.30 -4.38
CA ILE A 57 -5.89 30.96 -3.83
C ILE A 57 -5.46 30.00 -4.95
N LEU A 58 -6.04 30.12 -6.13
CA LEU A 58 -5.67 29.36 -7.32
C LEU A 58 -5.70 30.25 -8.55
N MET A 59 -4.64 30.17 -9.35
CA MET A 59 -4.50 30.86 -10.63
C MET A 59 -4.04 29.85 -11.69
N GLN A 60 -4.73 29.75 -12.83
CA GLN A 60 -4.35 28.79 -13.87
C GLN A 60 -2.98 29.09 -14.51
N ARG A 61 -2.58 30.36 -14.67
CA ARG A 61 -1.24 30.81 -15.14
C ARG A 61 -0.65 30.05 -16.34
N ASP A 62 -1.33 30.16 -17.48
CA ASP A 62 -0.96 29.53 -18.76
C ASP A 62 -0.85 28.00 -18.75
N ARG A 63 -1.12 27.37 -17.60
CA ARG A 63 -1.30 25.93 -17.50
C ARG A 63 -2.57 25.56 -18.25
N LYS A 64 -2.59 24.38 -18.85
CA LYS A 64 -3.79 23.85 -19.48
C LYS A 64 -4.49 22.95 -18.47
N LEU A 65 -5.82 23.03 -18.37
CA LEU A 65 -6.57 22.11 -17.51
C LEU A 65 -6.52 20.66 -18.00
N HIS A 66 -6.16 20.46 -19.27
CA HIS A 66 -5.83 19.18 -19.88
C HIS A 66 -4.50 19.28 -20.62
N VAL A 67 -3.62 18.30 -20.40
CA VAL A 67 -2.32 18.19 -21.04
C VAL A 67 -2.29 16.92 -21.87
N ALA A 68 -2.18 17.08 -23.18
CA ALA A 68 -1.99 15.97 -24.09
C ALA A 68 -0.63 15.30 -23.87
N ASN A 69 -0.58 13.96 -23.90
CA ASN A 69 0.69 13.25 -23.97
C ASN A 69 1.31 13.50 -25.36
N PRO A 70 2.53 14.06 -25.45
CA PRO A 70 3.17 14.31 -26.75
C PRO A 70 3.54 13.03 -27.52
N GLU A 71 3.68 11.89 -26.82
CA GLU A 71 4.07 10.61 -27.43
C GLU A 71 2.84 9.82 -27.93
N HIS A 72 1.64 10.17 -27.48
CA HIS A 72 0.41 9.46 -27.81
C HIS A 72 -0.59 10.35 -28.55
N ASN A 73 -1.44 9.70 -29.34
CA ASN A 73 -2.60 10.35 -29.93
C ASN A 73 -3.66 10.59 -28.84
N THR A 74 -3.58 11.73 -28.18
CA THR A 74 -4.38 12.04 -27.00
C THR A 74 -5.72 12.66 -27.37
N ILE A 75 -6.80 12.24 -26.71
CA ILE A 75 -8.10 12.89 -26.83
C ILE A 75 -8.17 14.17 -25.97
N THR A 76 -8.69 15.25 -26.54
CA THR A 76 -9.02 16.46 -25.80
C THR A 76 -10.42 16.34 -25.20
N PRO A 77 -10.60 16.42 -23.88
CA PRO A 77 -11.91 16.38 -23.24
C PRO A 77 -12.66 17.71 -23.45
N THR A 78 -13.98 17.64 -23.35
CA THR A 78 -14.77 18.83 -22.98
C THR A 78 -14.68 19.05 -21.48
N ILE A 79 -14.57 20.30 -21.04
CA ILE A 79 -14.36 20.65 -19.63
C ILE A 79 -15.46 21.61 -19.18
N GLU A 80 -16.39 21.09 -18.39
CA GLU A 80 -17.38 21.90 -17.67
C GLU A 80 -16.78 22.34 -16.32
N ARG A 81 -17.07 23.59 -15.94
CA ARG A 81 -16.59 24.20 -14.69
C ARG A 81 -17.80 24.57 -13.85
N ARG A 82 -17.85 24.09 -12.61
CA ARG A 82 -18.97 24.31 -11.71
C ARG A 82 -18.48 24.98 -10.42
N PRO A 83 -18.70 26.30 -10.25
CA PRO A 83 -18.37 27.00 -9.01
C PRO A 83 -19.13 26.40 -7.82
N GLN A 84 -18.49 26.41 -6.65
CA GLN A 84 -19.03 25.96 -5.38
C GLN A 84 -18.73 27.02 -4.30
N PRO A 85 -19.59 27.20 -3.28
CA PRO A 85 -19.32 28.08 -2.14
C PRO A 85 -17.93 27.91 -1.51
N THR A 86 -17.41 26.68 -1.46
CA THR A 86 -16.08 26.38 -0.90
C THR A 86 -15.03 26.04 -1.96
N GLY A 87 -15.31 26.18 -3.26
CA GLY A 87 -14.36 25.84 -4.32
C GLY A 87 -14.96 25.73 -5.71
N PHE A 88 -14.61 24.67 -6.43
CA PHE A 88 -15.21 24.35 -7.73
C PHE A 88 -15.00 22.87 -8.11
N ASP A 89 -15.78 22.42 -9.09
CA ASP A 89 -15.61 21.13 -9.75
C ASP A 89 -15.25 21.33 -11.23
N LEU A 90 -14.34 20.48 -11.74
CA LEU A 90 -14.00 20.34 -13.16
C LEU A 90 -14.51 19.00 -13.64
N VAL A 91 -15.44 19.00 -14.60
CA VAL A 91 -15.99 17.78 -15.19
C VAL A 91 -15.38 17.59 -16.58
N TYR A 92 -14.55 16.57 -16.70
CA TYR A 92 -13.85 16.20 -17.93
C TYR A 92 -14.65 15.10 -18.63
N SER A 93 -15.24 15.42 -19.78
CA SER A 93 -15.98 14.44 -20.59
C SER A 93 -15.21 14.13 -21.86
N TYR A 94 -14.79 12.88 -21.97
CA TYR A 94 -14.05 12.33 -23.11
C TYR A 94 -14.98 11.51 -24.01
N HIS A 95 -14.77 11.60 -25.32
CA HIS A 95 -15.48 10.81 -26.32
C HIS A 95 -14.58 10.49 -27.52
N ASN A 96 -14.13 9.24 -27.62
CA ASN A 96 -13.27 8.85 -28.74
C ASN A 96 -14.10 8.61 -30.00
N SER A 97 -14.32 9.67 -30.79
CA SER A 97 -15.03 9.58 -32.07
C SER A 97 -14.17 9.06 -33.23
N SER A 98 -12.94 8.60 -32.97
CA SER A 98 -12.04 8.07 -33.99
C SER A 98 -12.15 6.55 -34.10
N SER A 99 -11.49 5.97 -35.11
CA SER A 99 -11.44 4.52 -35.34
C SER A 99 -10.30 3.80 -34.61
N THR A 100 -9.43 4.52 -33.89
CA THR A 100 -8.30 3.93 -33.15
C THR A 100 -8.38 4.29 -31.67
N PRO A 101 -7.80 3.48 -30.77
CA PRO A 101 -7.68 3.86 -29.38
C PRO A 101 -6.95 5.20 -29.19
N LYS A 102 -7.35 5.97 -28.17
CA LYS A 102 -6.76 7.28 -27.83
C LYS A 102 -6.40 7.34 -26.35
N ALA A 103 -5.23 7.86 -26.05
CA ALA A 103 -4.81 8.12 -24.67
C ALA A 103 -5.59 9.30 -24.07
N LEU A 104 -5.69 9.36 -22.74
CA LEU A 104 -6.41 10.44 -22.05
C LEU A 104 -5.53 11.65 -21.67
N GLY A 105 -4.21 11.49 -21.59
CA GLY A 105 -3.28 12.52 -21.16
C GLY A 105 -3.31 12.75 -19.65
N ALA A 106 -3.27 14.01 -19.25
CA ALA A 106 -3.34 14.42 -17.85
C ALA A 106 -4.32 15.57 -17.65
N VAL A 107 -4.85 15.68 -16.43
CA VAL A 107 -5.72 16.78 -16.01
C VAL A 107 -5.09 17.55 -14.85
N GLU A 108 -5.28 18.86 -14.85
CA GLU A 108 -4.66 19.80 -13.92
C GLU A 108 -5.66 20.84 -13.44
N VAL A 109 -5.44 21.36 -12.23
CA VAL A 109 -6.33 22.37 -11.63
C VAL A 109 -5.78 23.80 -11.74
N GLY A 110 -4.48 24.00 -11.96
CA GLY A 110 -3.81 25.30 -11.97
C GLY A 110 -2.66 25.39 -10.95
N VAL A 111 -2.33 26.61 -10.52
CA VAL A 111 -1.31 26.88 -9.49
C VAL A 111 -1.98 27.44 -8.23
N LEU A 112 -1.88 26.68 -7.14
CA LEU A 112 -2.29 27.05 -5.79
C LEU A 112 -1.28 28.00 -5.15
N THR A 113 -1.74 29.17 -4.71
CA THR A 113 -0.92 30.27 -4.18
C THR A 113 -0.85 30.24 -2.65
N LEU A 114 -0.45 29.10 -2.09
CA LEU A 114 -0.35 28.86 -0.64
C LEU A 114 0.98 29.36 -0.02
N GLY A 115 1.86 29.94 -0.82
CA GLY A 115 3.21 30.36 -0.41
C GLY A 115 4.31 29.33 -0.73
N GLN A 116 5.55 29.69 -0.36
CA GLN A 116 6.73 28.89 -0.68
C GLN A 116 6.86 27.63 0.17
N GLN A 117 6.32 27.65 1.39
CA GLN A 117 6.31 26.52 2.31
C GLN A 117 4.86 26.14 2.60
N ILE A 118 4.57 24.85 2.55
CA ILE A 118 3.27 24.28 2.89
C ILE A 118 3.47 23.06 3.77
N THR A 119 2.42 22.68 4.48
CA THR A 119 2.24 21.31 4.96
C THR A 119 1.30 20.57 4.02
N TYR A 120 1.63 19.34 3.64
CA TYR A 120 0.74 18.46 2.89
C TYR A 120 0.61 17.11 3.59
N GLN A 121 -0.49 16.39 3.35
CA GLN A 121 -0.69 15.06 3.93
C GLN A 121 -0.14 13.96 3.02
N ASP A 122 0.70 13.07 3.56
CA ASP A 122 1.28 11.93 2.84
C ASP A 122 0.43 10.66 3.01
N PHE A 123 -0.50 10.43 2.09
CA PHE A 123 -1.43 9.31 2.13
C PHE A 123 -0.86 8.00 1.55
N ARG A 124 0.46 7.78 1.57
CA ARG A 124 1.03 6.47 1.21
C ARG A 124 0.74 5.40 2.25
N PHE A 125 0.65 5.80 3.53
CA PHE A 125 0.57 4.89 4.66
C PHE A 125 -0.45 5.35 5.71
N ASP A 126 -0.20 6.46 6.40
CA ASP A 126 -1.03 6.90 7.53
C ASP A 126 -1.64 8.30 7.33
N GLY A 127 -1.13 9.09 6.38
CA GLY A 127 -1.57 10.48 6.19
C GLY A 127 -0.83 11.46 7.08
N LYS A 128 0.39 11.14 7.51
CA LYS A 128 1.21 12.07 8.29
C LYS A 128 1.50 13.38 7.54
N PRO A 129 1.61 14.51 8.26
CA PRO A 129 1.99 15.78 7.66
C PRO A 129 3.44 15.73 7.18
N ALA A 130 3.68 16.30 6.01
CA ALA A 130 4.99 16.49 5.41
C ALA A 130 5.15 17.94 4.95
N VAL A 131 6.38 18.45 5.00
CA VAL A 131 6.68 19.83 4.58
C VAL A 131 7.04 19.84 3.11
N GLY A 132 6.38 20.70 2.34
CA GLY A 132 6.77 21.06 0.99
C GLY A 132 7.42 22.43 1.00
N ASP A 133 8.62 22.57 0.41
CA ASP A 133 9.28 23.86 0.21
C ASP A 133 9.68 24.02 -1.25
N THR A 134 9.09 25.00 -1.94
CA THR A 134 9.36 25.30 -3.35
C THR A 134 10.83 25.57 -3.66
N ARG A 135 11.64 25.99 -2.69
CA ARG A 135 13.09 26.23 -2.84
C ARG A 135 13.88 24.94 -2.98
N GLN A 136 13.32 23.81 -2.55
CA GLN A 136 13.98 22.53 -2.67
C GLN A 136 13.89 22.02 -4.12
N PRO A 137 14.98 21.43 -4.67
CA PRO A 137 15.00 20.89 -6.02
C PRO A 137 14.04 19.71 -6.22
N ARG A 138 13.52 19.14 -5.13
CA ARG A 138 12.60 17.99 -5.13
C ARG A 138 11.28 18.30 -4.41
N ALA A 139 10.75 19.52 -4.57
CA ALA A 139 9.39 19.85 -4.15
C ALA A 139 8.35 19.13 -5.05
N TYR A 140 8.32 17.80 -4.97
CA TYR A 140 7.65 16.89 -5.88
C TYR A 140 7.22 15.62 -5.14
N SER A 141 5.96 15.25 -5.26
CA SER A 141 5.42 13.95 -4.82
C SER A 141 4.61 13.36 -5.96
N ALA A 142 4.90 12.13 -6.37
CA ALA A 142 4.16 11.45 -7.42
C ALA A 142 4.09 9.94 -7.20
N TRP A 143 2.88 9.43 -7.16
CA TRP A 143 2.60 8.02 -6.87
C TRP A 143 1.38 7.57 -7.66
N THR A 144 1.22 6.26 -7.82
CA THR A 144 0.11 5.69 -8.58
C THR A 144 -0.98 5.21 -7.63
N TYR A 145 -2.22 5.61 -7.88
CA TYR A 145 -3.42 4.99 -7.33
C TYR A 145 -3.92 3.93 -8.33
N PRO A 146 -4.42 2.76 -7.88
CA PRO A 146 -4.58 2.31 -6.49
C PRO A 146 -3.34 1.61 -5.85
N ASN A 147 -2.15 1.68 -6.45
CA ASN A 147 -1.02 0.82 -6.05
C ASN A 147 -0.19 1.36 -4.87
N ARG A 148 0.30 2.60 -4.97
CA ARG A 148 1.25 3.20 -4.02
C ARG A 148 0.69 4.37 -3.24
N TRP A 149 -0.54 4.77 -3.54
CA TRP A 149 -1.23 5.93 -2.98
C TRP A 149 -2.62 5.47 -2.53
N TYR A 150 -3.04 5.81 -1.31
CA TYR A 150 -4.25 5.25 -0.70
C TYR A 150 -5.54 5.67 -1.41
N SER A 151 -5.67 6.94 -1.79
CA SER A 151 -6.80 7.52 -2.52
C SER A 151 -6.28 8.62 -3.46
N PRO A 152 -6.90 8.88 -4.63
CA PRO A 152 -6.42 9.86 -5.60
C PRO A 152 -6.75 11.31 -5.16
N VAL A 153 -6.19 11.72 -4.03
CA VAL A 153 -6.40 13.03 -3.39
C VAL A 153 -5.08 13.66 -2.94
N PHE A 154 -5.08 14.99 -2.82
CA PHE A 154 -4.07 15.78 -2.14
C PHE A 154 -4.71 16.78 -1.19
N VAL A 155 -4.02 17.03 -0.08
CA VAL A 155 -4.36 18.08 0.88
C VAL A 155 -3.11 18.89 1.13
N MET A 156 -3.20 20.21 0.96
CA MET A 156 -2.12 21.16 1.17
C MET A 156 -2.63 22.31 2.03
N ARG A 157 -1.81 22.81 2.95
CA ARG A 157 -2.19 23.90 3.85
C ARG A 157 -1.02 24.84 4.15
N ASN A 158 -1.37 26.08 4.44
CA ASN A 158 -0.52 27.06 5.11
C ASN A 158 -1.18 27.45 6.44
N ASP A 159 -0.76 28.56 7.04
CA ASP A 159 -1.28 29.02 8.34
C ASP A 159 -2.72 29.55 8.26
N ASP A 160 -3.20 29.91 7.06
CA ASP A 160 -4.49 30.59 6.87
C ASP A 160 -5.58 29.66 6.32
N ILE A 161 -5.23 28.77 5.38
CA ILE A 161 -6.19 27.91 4.69
C ILE A 161 -5.63 26.50 4.45
N ALA A 162 -6.56 25.55 4.27
CA ALA A 162 -6.26 24.26 3.65
C ALA A 162 -7.04 24.10 2.35
N VAL A 163 -6.41 23.43 1.37
CA VAL A 163 -6.97 23.11 0.07
C VAL A 163 -6.89 21.61 -0.16
N GLY A 164 -8.04 21.02 -0.48
CA GLY A 164 -8.17 19.63 -0.94
C GLY A 164 -8.37 19.59 -2.44
N VAL A 165 -7.69 18.67 -3.11
CA VAL A 165 -7.88 18.35 -4.52
C VAL A 165 -8.14 16.85 -4.63
N SER A 166 -9.25 16.46 -5.24
CA SER A 166 -9.63 15.04 -5.34
C SER A 166 -10.14 14.69 -6.72
N LEU A 167 -9.81 13.48 -7.18
CA LEU A 167 -10.34 12.90 -8.42
C LEU A 167 -11.41 11.87 -8.05
N GLN A 168 -12.66 12.09 -8.45
CA GLN A 168 -13.69 11.06 -8.38
C GLN A 168 -13.43 10.05 -9.51
N TYR A 169 -12.97 8.85 -9.13
CA TYR A 169 -12.46 7.84 -10.05
C TYR A 169 -13.16 6.48 -9.87
N PRO A 170 -13.94 5.99 -10.86
CA PRO A 170 -14.65 4.71 -10.78
C PRO A 170 -13.70 3.58 -11.20
N MET A 171 -12.73 3.27 -10.33
CA MET A 171 -11.64 2.34 -10.61
C MET A 171 -12.10 0.96 -11.12
N LEU A 172 -13.17 0.39 -10.53
CA LEU A 172 -13.70 -0.91 -10.97
C LEU A 172 -14.34 -0.88 -12.36
N GLU A 173 -14.83 0.28 -12.79
CA GLU A 173 -15.41 0.46 -14.12
C GLU A 173 -14.32 0.76 -15.16
N TYR A 174 -13.43 1.71 -14.86
CA TYR A 174 -12.46 2.20 -15.83
C TYR A 174 -11.17 1.38 -15.92
N LYS A 175 -10.86 0.57 -14.88
CA LYS A 175 -9.80 -0.46 -14.88
C LYS A 175 -8.44 0.04 -15.41
N HIS A 176 -7.94 1.15 -14.87
CA HIS A 176 -6.59 1.66 -15.15
C HIS A 176 -5.95 2.22 -13.88
N GLN A 177 -4.70 2.66 -13.96
CA GLN A 177 -4.03 3.38 -12.89
C GLN A 177 -4.10 4.90 -13.14
N VAL A 178 -3.96 5.67 -12.06
CA VAL A 178 -3.83 7.13 -12.12
C VAL A 178 -2.58 7.53 -11.38
N ARG A 179 -1.69 8.29 -12.01
CA ARG A 179 -0.56 8.90 -11.31
C ARG A 179 -1.00 10.24 -10.73
N THR A 180 -0.93 10.36 -9.41
CA THR A 180 -1.28 11.57 -8.67
C THR A 180 0.00 12.33 -8.37
N GLU A 181 0.10 13.58 -8.84
CA GLU A 181 1.30 14.40 -8.72
C GLU A 181 1.02 15.72 -8.02
N MET A 182 1.93 16.12 -7.12
CA MET A 182 2.00 17.46 -6.53
C MET A 182 3.40 18.00 -6.72
N TRP A 183 3.54 19.24 -7.20
CA TRP A 183 4.85 19.87 -7.37
C TRP A 183 4.78 21.39 -7.38
N SER A 184 5.94 22.06 -7.29
CA SER A 184 6.03 23.51 -7.46
C SER A 184 6.55 23.89 -8.85
N PRO A 185 5.69 24.32 -9.79
CA PRO A 185 6.13 24.70 -11.14
C PRO A 185 7.06 25.94 -11.09
N GLY A 186 8.09 25.92 -11.94
CA GLY A 186 9.00 27.06 -12.15
C GLY A 186 8.62 27.88 -13.38
N GLY A 187 9.55 28.72 -13.85
CA GLY A 187 9.42 29.46 -15.11
C GLY A 187 8.23 30.43 -15.12
N GLY A 188 7.56 30.58 -16.27
CA GLY A 188 6.41 31.49 -16.41
C GLY A 188 5.29 31.26 -15.39
N SER A 189 5.05 30.01 -14.99
CA SER A 189 4.02 29.67 -13.99
C SER A 189 4.38 30.11 -12.56
N SER A 190 5.65 30.46 -12.30
CA SER A 190 6.09 31.06 -11.04
C SER A 190 5.95 32.59 -11.00
N VAL A 191 5.70 33.22 -12.15
CA VAL A 191 5.50 34.67 -12.30
C VAL A 191 4.01 34.98 -12.29
N GLY A 192 3.60 36.00 -11.53
CA GLY A 192 2.20 36.44 -11.44
C GLY A 192 1.75 36.70 -10.01
N GLU A 193 0.51 37.15 -9.87
CA GLU A 193 -0.12 37.44 -8.58
C GLU A 193 -0.12 36.20 -7.68
N GLY A 194 0.34 36.34 -6.42
CA GLY A 194 0.55 35.24 -5.47
C GLY A 194 1.89 34.51 -5.60
N GLY A 195 2.73 34.84 -6.59
CA GLY A 195 4.09 34.31 -6.73
C GLY A 195 4.16 32.79 -6.94
N ARG A 196 5.33 32.18 -6.77
CA ARG A 196 5.50 30.71 -6.94
C ARG A 196 4.56 29.92 -6.02
N GLY A 197 3.95 28.87 -6.54
CA GLY A 197 2.96 28.07 -5.82
C GLY A 197 3.09 26.57 -6.08
N TRP A 198 1.97 25.85 -5.92
CA TRP A 198 1.87 24.40 -5.99
C TRP A 198 0.85 23.96 -7.04
N ALA A 199 1.15 22.92 -7.80
CA ALA A 199 0.26 22.35 -8.80
C ALA A 199 -0.07 20.91 -8.43
N VAL A 200 -1.29 20.49 -8.76
CA VAL A 200 -1.74 19.10 -8.69
C VAL A 200 -2.13 18.63 -10.09
N GLN A 201 -1.75 17.40 -10.42
CA GLN A 201 -2.08 16.75 -11.68
C GLN A 201 -2.46 15.29 -11.44
N PHE A 202 -3.40 14.82 -12.25
CA PHE A 202 -3.73 13.40 -12.37
C PHE A 202 -3.37 12.97 -13.79
N ARG A 203 -2.40 12.07 -13.95
CA ARG A 203 -2.06 11.48 -15.25
C ARG A 203 -2.72 10.13 -15.43
N PHE A 204 -3.17 9.87 -16.64
CA PHE A 204 -3.82 8.63 -17.04
C PHE A 204 -2.93 7.72 -17.89
N ASP A 205 -1.81 8.25 -18.38
CA ASP A 205 -0.80 7.53 -19.16
C ASP A 205 0.61 8.13 -18.92
N ASN A 206 1.67 7.40 -19.31
CA ASN A 206 3.07 7.73 -19.10
C ASN A 206 3.58 8.68 -20.19
N PHE A 207 4.23 9.78 -19.77
CA PHE A 207 4.76 10.82 -20.66
C PHE A 207 6.26 10.61 -20.97
N GLY A 208 6.82 9.45 -20.62
CA GLY A 208 8.22 9.10 -20.84
C GLY A 208 9.20 9.69 -19.81
N ASN A 209 8.71 10.47 -18.83
CA ASN A 209 9.53 11.11 -17.80
C ASN A 209 9.32 10.54 -16.38
N GLU A 210 8.57 9.45 -16.28
CA GLU A 210 8.28 8.77 -15.02
C GLU A 210 9.51 8.05 -14.48
N ASN A 211 9.73 8.15 -13.16
CA ASN A 211 10.63 7.21 -12.49
C ASN A 211 10.01 5.80 -12.48
N PRO A 212 10.81 4.72 -12.52
CA PRO A 212 10.29 3.35 -12.56
C PRO A 212 9.26 3.04 -11.45
N GLY A 213 9.46 3.57 -10.25
CA GLY A 213 8.57 3.36 -9.10
C GLY A 213 7.27 4.17 -9.12
N SER A 214 7.06 5.03 -10.11
CA SER A 214 5.85 5.85 -10.28
C SER A 214 5.22 5.70 -11.66
N ARG A 215 5.72 4.77 -12.49
CA ARG A 215 5.17 4.48 -13.81
C ARG A 215 3.79 3.87 -13.67
N ILE A 216 2.86 4.30 -14.51
CA ILE A 216 1.53 3.72 -14.66
C ILE A 216 1.72 2.39 -15.40
N ARG A 217 1.45 1.26 -14.73
CA ARG A 217 1.55 -0.06 -15.35
C ARG A 217 0.40 -0.29 -16.33
N ASP A 218 -0.78 0.12 -15.91
CA ASP A 218 -2.03 -0.10 -16.63
C ASP A 218 -2.57 1.27 -17.07
N GLU A 219 -2.15 1.73 -18.26
CA GLU A 219 -2.49 3.06 -18.81
C GLU A 219 -3.93 3.14 -19.32
N SER A 220 -4.48 4.34 -19.35
CA SER A 220 -5.84 4.57 -19.84
C SER A 220 -5.87 4.90 -21.33
N PHE A 221 -6.52 4.02 -22.09
CA PHE A 221 -6.91 4.27 -23.48
C PHE A 221 -8.43 4.17 -23.61
N LEU A 222 -9.02 5.04 -24.42
CA LEU A 222 -10.42 4.90 -24.84
C LEU A 222 -10.49 4.15 -26.15
N ALA A 223 -11.29 3.09 -26.20
CA ALA A 223 -11.64 2.40 -27.43
C ALA A 223 -12.46 3.31 -28.38
N PRO A 224 -12.52 3.01 -29.69
CA PRO A 224 -13.41 3.69 -30.62
C PRO A 224 -14.86 3.72 -30.14
N GLY A 225 -15.47 4.90 -30.12
CA GLY A 225 -16.84 5.14 -29.65
C GLY A 225 -17.00 5.23 -28.12
N GLU A 226 -15.97 4.90 -27.35
CA GLU A 226 -16.04 4.91 -25.89
C GLU A 226 -16.12 6.35 -25.32
N ARG A 227 -16.82 6.47 -24.19
CA ARG A 227 -16.97 7.70 -23.42
C ARG A 227 -16.61 7.46 -21.97
N ARG A 228 -15.92 8.42 -21.36
CA ARG A 228 -15.64 8.44 -19.91
C ARG A 228 -15.76 9.85 -19.38
N THR A 229 -16.19 9.95 -18.13
CA THR A 229 -16.27 11.20 -17.38
C THR A 229 -15.43 11.09 -16.12
N TYR A 230 -14.62 12.12 -15.86
CA TYR A 230 -13.87 12.29 -14.62
C TYR A 230 -14.26 13.61 -13.98
N VAL A 231 -14.37 13.64 -12.66
CA VAL A 231 -14.61 14.87 -11.91
C VAL A 231 -13.39 15.14 -11.03
N VAL A 232 -12.91 16.39 -11.05
CA VAL A 232 -11.89 16.88 -10.13
C VAL A 232 -12.51 17.96 -9.26
N SER A 233 -12.56 17.73 -7.94
CA SER A 233 -13.06 18.70 -6.98
C SER A 233 -11.91 19.41 -6.29
N VAL A 234 -11.97 20.74 -6.27
CA VAL A 234 -11.09 21.60 -5.47
C VAL A 234 -11.94 22.26 -4.40
N ARG A 235 -11.51 22.16 -3.14
CA ARG A 235 -12.23 22.71 -1.97
C ARG A 235 -11.27 23.39 -1.01
N VAL A 236 -11.76 24.43 -0.36
CA VAL A 236 -11.00 25.28 0.57
C VAL A 236 -11.69 25.31 1.92
N THR A 237 -10.91 25.36 2.99
CA THR A 237 -11.37 25.75 4.33
C THR A 237 -10.45 26.84 4.89
N ARG A 238 -11.04 27.77 5.66
CA ARG A 238 -10.31 28.81 6.41
C ARG A 238 -9.78 28.34 7.76
N ASN A 239 -10.08 27.10 8.14
CA ASN A 239 -9.47 26.47 9.30
C ASN A 239 -8.55 25.34 8.80
N PRO A 240 -7.23 25.56 8.73
CA PRO A 240 -6.27 24.58 8.22
C PRO A 240 -6.29 23.23 8.96
N GLU A 241 -6.76 23.19 10.20
CA GLU A 241 -6.89 21.95 10.98
C GLU A 241 -8.15 21.15 10.59
N GLU A 242 -9.13 21.78 9.97
CA GLU A 242 -10.32 21.12 9.41
C GLU A 242 -10.13 20.68 7.95
N TRP A 243 -8.88 20.47 7.54
CA TRP A 243 -8.52 20.10 6.16
C TRP A 243 -9.32 18.91 5.63
N VAL A 244 -9.73 17.97 6.48
CA VAL A 244 -10.51 16.78 6.09
C VAL A 244 -11.83 17.15 5.42
N ARG A 245 -12.42 18.31 5.75
CA ARG A 245 -13.65 18.82 5.11
C ARG A 245 -13.47 19.10 3.62
N THR A 246 -12.25 19.43 3.19
CA THR A 246 -11.95 19.66 1.78
C THR A 246 -12.07 18.39 0.94
N LEU A 247 -12.12 17.22 1.56
CA LEU A 247 -12.24 15.91 0.90
C LEU A 247 -13.68 15.34 0.92
N LEU A 248 -14.67 16.10 1.40
CA LEU A 248 -16.07 15.66 1.41
C LEU A 248 -16.58 15.19 0.04
N PRO A 249 -16.29 15.88 -1.09
CA PRO A 249 -16.74 15.42 -2.40
C PRO A 249 -16.23 14.02 -2.75
N TYR A 250 -14.97 13.70 -2.38
CA TYR A 250 -14.42 12.37 -2.63
C TYR A 250 -15.01 11.31 -1.71
N ARG A 251 -15.17 11.62 -0.42
CA ARG A 251 -15.79 10.69 0.54
C ARG A 251 -17.20 10.31 0.11
N ASP A 252 -18.01 11.30 -0.23
CA ASP A 252 -19.41 11.09 -0.56
C ASP A 252 -19.52 10.31 -1.87
N TYR A 253 -18.73 10.67 -2.88
CA TYR A 253 -18.57 9.89 -4.10
C TYR A 253 -18.17 8.44 -3.82
N PHE A 254 -17.07 8.23 -3.08
CA PHE A 254 -16.53 6.91 -2.80
C PHE A 254 -17.56 6.02 -2.09
N ARG A 255 -18.19 6.54 -1.05
CA ARG A 255 -19.21 5.80 -0.28
C ARG A 255 -20.47 5.54 -1.07
N SER A 256 -20.89 6.46 -1.95
CA SER A 256 -22.04 6.24 -2.81
C SER A 256 -21.81 5.08 -3.79
N LEU A 257 -20.57 4.91 -4.25
CA LEU A 257 -20.21 3.93 -5.27
C LEU A 257 -19.83 2.58 -4.67
N TYR A 258 -19.01 2.57 -3.61
CA TYR A 258 -18.41 1.36 -3.06
C TYR A 258 -18.97 0.95 -1.70
N GLY A 259 -19.70 1.85 -1.04
CA GLY A 259 -20.23 1.65 0.31
C GLY A 259 -19.19 1.86 1.42
N GLY A 260 -19.49 1.29 2.59
CA GLY A 260 -18.58 1.25 3.73
C GLY A 260 -17.78 -0.05 3.81
N VAL A 261 -17.23 -0.32 4.99
CA VAL A 261 -16.57 -1.60 5.31
C VAL A 261 -17.62 -2.73 5.31
N ARG A 262 -17.32 -3.83 4.63
CA ARG A 262 -18.20 -5.01 4.46
C ARG A 262 -17.81 -6.19 5.36
N TYR A 263 -16.86 -6.00 6.26
CA TYR A 263 -16.44 -6.98 7.26
C TYR A 263 -16.63 -6.42 8.69
N SER A 264 -16.66 -7.31 9.67
CA SER A 264 -16.64 -6.91 11.07
C SER A 264 -15.21 -6.64 11.53
N ARG A 265 -14.94 -5.44 12.04
CA ARG A 265 -13.65 -5.10 12.65
C ARG A 265 -13.38 -5.97 13.87
N ASP A 266 -12.17 -6.49 13.96
CA ASP A 266 -11.65 -7.19 15.13
C ASP A 266 -10.42 -6.46 15.71
N PRO A 267 -10.58 -5.78 16.86
CA PRO A 267 -9.50 -4.98 17.44
C PRO A 267 -8.43 -5.81 18.18
N ARG A 268 -8.59 -7.13 18.29
CA ARG A 268 -7.69 -7.97 19.10
C ARG A 268 -6.34 -8.17 18.38
N PRO A 269 -5.22 -8.24 19.12
CA PRO A 269 -3.90 -8.48 18.54
C PRO A 269 -3.84 -9.85 17.86
N VAL A 270 -2.93 -9.99 16.90
CA VAL A 270 -2.66 -11.26 16.21
C VAL A 270 -1.30 -11.78 16.60
N LEU A 271 -1.21 -13.05 16.99
CA LEU A 271 0.08 -13.70 17.13
C LEU A 271 0.56 -14.15 15.76
N GLY A 272 1.71 -13.63 15.33
CA GLY A 272 2.38 -14.08 14.12
C GLY A 272 3.37 -15.20 14.38
N VAL A 273 3.33 -16.24 13.54
CA VAL A 273 4.29 -17.35 13.58
C VAL A 273 4.84 -17.58 12.18
N THR A 274 6.14 -17.36 12.02
CA THR A 274 6.85 -17.72 10.79
C THR A 274 7.21 -19.20 10.83
N VAL A 275 6.52 -20.00 10.02
CA VAL A 275 6.72 -21.46 9.96
C VAL A 275 7.97 -21.80 9.16
N ALA A 276 8.23 -21.07 8.08
CA ALA A 276 9.37 -21.25 7.20
C ALA A 276 9.96 -19.93 6.72
N GLY A 277 11.21 -19.96 6.26
CA GLY A 277 11.89 -18.78 5.74
C GLY A 277 13.12 -19.12 4.91
N ALA A 278 13.42 -18.28 3.90
CA ALA A 278 14.50 -18.52 2.93
C ALA A 278 15.90 -18.68 3.56
N TRP A 279 16.12 -18.10 4.74
CA TRP A 279 17.37 -18.24 5.50
C TRP A 279 17.59 -19.64 6.10
N ARG A 280 16.56 -20.50 6.09
CA ARG A 280 16.62 -21.90 6.54
C ARG A 280 16.57 -22.90 5.40
N ALA A 281 16.28 -22.45 4.18
CA ALA A 281 16.22 -23.33 3.02
C ALA A 281 17.61 -23.87 2.68
N SER A 282 17.73 -25.18 2.57
CA SER A 282 18.96 -25.91 2.23
C SER A 282 18.60 -27.24 1.56
N ALA A 283 19.59 -27.96 1.02
CA ALA A 283 19.38 -29.30 0.47
C ALA A 283 18.73 -30.26 1.48
N ASP A 284 19.12 -30.17 2.76
CA ASP A 284 18.57 -30.98 3.84
C ASP A 284 17.21 -30.46 4.36
N ASN A 285 16.91 -29.17 4.16
CA ASN A 285 15.69 -28.49 4.59
C ASN A 285 15.08 -27.71 3.42
N LYS A 286 14.61 -28.44 2.40
CA LYS A 286 14.16 -27.85 1.13
C LYS A 286 13.01 -26.86 1.31
N PHE A 287 12.12 -27.10 2.27
CA PHE A 287 11.00 -26.21 2.58
C PHE A 287 11.38 -25.04 3.49
N GLY A 288 12.63 -24.98 3.97
CA GLY A 288 13.12 -23.90 4.83
C GLY A 288 12.35 -23.75 6.15
N PHE A 289 11.85 -24.84 6.72
CA PHE A 289 11.13 -24.79 7.99
C PHE A 289 12.03 -24.26 9.12
N ALA A 290 11.46 -23.38 9.94
CA ALA A 290 12.15 -22.72 11.03
C ALA A 290 12.12 -23.58 12.31
N GLY A 291 13.02 -23.24 13.24
CA GLY A 291 13.13 -23.91 14.54
C GLY A 291 14.01 -25.17 14.54
N PRO A 292 14.06 -25.89 15.69
CA PRO A 292 14.73 -27.17 15.82
C PRO A 292 14.21 -28.23 14.83
N ASN A 293 15.07 -29.19 14.45
CA ASN A 293 14.73 -30.25 13.48
C ASN A 293 13.44 -31.02 13.84
N ARG A 294 13.20 -31.27 15.14
CA ARG A 294 11.99 -31.95 15.64
C ARG A 294 10.66 -31.25 15.31
N PHE A 295 10.70 -30.00 14.86
CA PHE A 295 9.52 -29.21 14.51
C PHE A 295 9.27 -29.12 13.00
N ARG A 296 10.13 -29.73 12.18
CA ARG A 296 9.99 -29.80 10.73
C ARG A 296 8.75 -30.60 10.32
N PRO A 297 7.70 -29.95 9.76
CA PRO A 297 6.48 -30.65 9.41
C PRO A 297 6.64 -31.67 8.28
N ASP A 298 7.61 -31.50 7.39
CA ASP A 298 7.93 -32.47 6.34
C ASP A 298 8.53 -33.78 6.89
N LEU A 299 9.23 -33.73 8.03
CA LEU A 299 9.81 -34.91 8.66
C LEU A 299 8.94 -35.52 9.76
N HIS A 300 8.22 -34.69 10.50
CA HIS A 300 7.54 -35.09 11.74
C HIS A 300 6.04 -34.79 11.75
N GLY A 301 5.52 -34.20 10.67
CA GLY A 301 4.15 -33.70 10.59
C GLY A 301 3.94 -32.47 11.48
N TRP A 302 2.71 -31.98 11.49
CA TRP A 302 2.39 -30.71 12.16
C TRP A 302 2.18 -30.79 13.68
N LYS A 303 2.00 -32.00 14.23
CA LYS A 303 1.67 -32.18 15.65
C LYS A 303 2.68 -31.53 16.60
N PRO A 304 4.02 -31.74 16.46
CA PRO A 304 4.99 -31.10 17.34
C PRO A 304 4.90 -29.58 17.32
N TRP A 305 4.58 -29.01 16.16
CA TRP A 305 4.51 -27.56 15.98
C TRP A 305 3.24 -26.95 16.60
N VAL A 306 2.09 -27.59 16.37
CA VAL A 306 0.82 -27.22 17.00
C VAL A 306 0.90 -27.33 18.52
N ASP A 307 1.45 -28.44 19.05
CA ASP A 307 1.62 -28.62 20.49
C ASP A 307 2.54 -27.56 21.09
N ASN A 308 3.62 -27.20 20.39
CA ASN A 308 4.53 -26.15 20.84
C ASN A 308 3.82 -24.79 20.95
N ILE A 309 2.98 -24.43 19.98
CA ILE A 309 2.20 -23.19 20.03
C ILE A 309 1.22 -23.19 21.21
N PHE A 310 0.49 -24.30 21.45
CA PHE A 310 -0.40 -24.41 22.61
C PHE A 310 0.34 -24.34 23.95
N ASN A 311 1.51 -24.97 24.05
CA ASN A 311 2.27 -25.02 25.31
C ASN A 311 2.92 -23.68 25.66
N GLU A 312 3.34 -22.90 24.66
CA GLU A 312 4.04 -21.65 24.90
C GLU A 312 3.12 -20.48 25.28
N ILE A 313 1.81 -20.60 25.07
CA ILE A 313 0.87 -19.51 25.28
C ILE A 313 -0.10 -19.91 26.39
N GLN A 314 0.29 -19.63 27.63
CA GLN A 314 -0.45 -20.05 28.84
C GLN A 314 -1.93 -19.61 28.87
N ASN A 315 -2.30 -18.56 28.11
CA ASN A 315 -3.66 -18.07 27.96
C ASN A 315 -4.22 -18.20 26.52
N GLY A 316 -3.48 -18.85 25.61
CA GLY A 316 -3.80 -18.95 24.17
C GLY A 316 -3.86 -17.60 23.44
N PRO A 317 -3.46 -17.52 22.16
CA PRO A 317 -3.82 -16.38 21.35
C PRO A 317 -5.28 -16.56 20.92
N GLU A 318 -6.07 -15.50 20.95
CA GLU A 318 -7.41 -15.57 20.35
C GLU A 318 -7.33 -15.57 18.81
N ARG A 319 -6.24 -15.01 18.26
CA ARG A 319 -5.96 -14.91 16.82
C ARG A 319 -4.52 -15.29 16.53
N LEU A 320 -4.33 -16.21 15.60
CA LEU A 320 -3.04 -16.74 15.17
C LEU A 320 -2.93 -16.61 13.67
N MET A 321 -1.80 -16.13 13.14
CA MET A 321 -1.52 -16.16 11.70
C MET A 321 -0.21 -16.89 11.44
N LEU A 322 -0.24 -17.89 10.57
CA LEU A 322 0.92 -18.69 10.18
C LEU A 322 1.47 -18.19 8.84
N TRP A 323 2.73 -17.74 8.83
CA TRP A 323 3.45 -17.37 7.62
C TRP A 323 4.16 -18.56 6.99
N ALA A 324 4.05 -18.67 5.66
CA ALA A 324 4.67 -19.71 4.84
C ALA A 324 4.37 -21.13 5.33
N PRO A 325 3.08 -21.50 5.46
CA PRO A 325 2.73 -22.75 6.14
C PRO A 325 3.17 -23.98 5.33
N SER A 326 3.25 -23.93 4.00
CA SER A 326 3.80 -25.02 3.18
C SER A 326 5.33 -25.02 3.03
N GLY A 327 6.03 -24.04 3.60
CA GLY A 327 7.45 -23.83 3.35
C GLY A 327 7.75 -22.63 2.46
N VAL A 328 9.01 -22.54 2.05
CA VAL A 328 9.53 -21.61 1.05
C VAL A 328 10.26 -22.37 -0.06
N TYR A 329 10.55 -21.69 -1.16
CA TYR A 329 11.36 -22.23 -2.25
C TYR A 329 12.85 -22.30 -1.89
N HIS A 330 13.52 -23.39 -2.26
CA HIS A 330 14.94 -23.61 -2.01
C HIS A 330 15.81 -23.10 -3.15
N GLU A 331 15.42 -23.45 -4.38
CA GLU A 331 16.17 -23.13 -5.60
C GLU A 331 15.84 -21.70 -6.05
N ASN A 332 14.56 -21.35 -6.12
CA ASN A 332 14.06 -20.06 -6.59
C ASN A 332 13.72 -19.15 -5.40
N ARG A 333 14.70 -18.85 -4.55
CA ARG A 333 14.50 -18.10 -3.29
C ARG A 333 13.98 -16.68 -3.49
N GLU A 334 14.27 -16.06 -4.64
CA GLU A 334 13.73 -14.77 -5.04
C GLU A 334 12.20 -14.79 -5.18
N ASN A 335 11.62 -15.97 -5.32
CA ASN A 335 10.18 -16.15 -5.32
C ASN A 335 9.55 -16.08 -3.91
N ASN A 336 10.35 -15.99 -2.84
CA ASN A 336 9.92 -15.82 -1.45
C ASN A 336 8.91 -16.89 -0.98
N PHE A 337 7.63 -16.54 -0.86
CA PHE A 337 6.57 -17.44 -0.39
C PHE A 337 5.83 -18.09 -1.57
N PRO A 338 5.49 -19.38 -1.47
CA PRO A 338 4.93 -20.15 -2.57
C PRO A 338 3.46 -19.85 -2.84
N PHE A 339 3.05 -19.99 -4.12
CA PHE A 339 1.64 -19.99 -4.52
C PHE A 339 0.90 -21.22 -3.96
N GLN A 340 1.52 -22.40 -4.00
CA GLN A 340 0.94 -23.65 -3.46
C GLN A 340 1.02 -23.72 -1.93
N PHE A 341 0.45 -22.72 -1.25
CA PHE A 341 0.57 -22.57 0.20
C PHE A 341 -0.18 -23.64 0.99
N THR A 342 -1.07 -24.41 0.35
CA THR A 342 -1.79 -25.55 0.95
C THR A 342 -1.77 -26.81 0.09
N SER A 343 -1.83 -26.73 -1.24
CA SER A 343 -1.83 -27.96 -2.07
C SER A 343 -0.51 -28.72 -1.98
N ASN A 344 0.58 -28.05 -1.62
CA ASN A 344 1.85 -28.74 -1.37
C ASN A 344 1.76 -29.74 -0.21
N TRP A 345 0.85 -29.55 0.76
CA TRP A 345 0.60 -30.55 1.82
C TRP A 345 0.08 -31.88 1.26
N MET A 346 -0.57 -31.85 0.10
CA MET A 346 -1.21 -33.01 -0.50
C MET A 346 -0.27 -33.77 -1.46
N THR A 347 0.95 -33.28 -1.67
CA THR A 347 1.91 -33.92 -2.58
C THR A 347 2.32 -35.30 -2.08
N SER A 348 2.52 -36.22 -3.02
CA SER A 348 2.90 -37.61 -2.73
C SER A 348 4.38 -37.90 -2.78
N ALA A 349 5.20 -36.88 -3.05
CA ALA A 349 6.64 -37.02 -2.97
C ALA A 349 7.03 -37.48 -1.56
N SER A 350 7.94 -38.46 -1.48
CA SER A 350 8.44 -39.01 -0.22
C SER A 350 8.98 -37.92 0.72
N GLU A 351 9.52 -36.84 0.14
CA GLU A 351 10.13 -35.72 0.86
C GLU A 351 9.13 -34.80 1.59
N GLY A 352 7.81 -34.97 1.39
CA GLY A 352 6.77 -34.15 2.04
C GLY A 352 5.59 -34.94 2.60
N ALA A 353 5.67 -36.28 2.62
CA ALA A 353 4.53 -37.14 2.94
C ALA A 353 3.89 -36.84 4.32
N MET A 354 4.68 -36.34 5.29
CA MET A 354 4.19 -35.99 6.62
C MET A 354 3.41 -34.66 6.66
N LEU A 355 3.54 -33.80 5.64
CA LEU A 355 2.77 -32.56 5.53
C LEU A 355 1.26 -32.82 5.39
N ARG A 356 0.87 -34.00 4.89
CA ARG A 356 -0.54 -34.37 4.65
C ARG A 356 -1.42 -34.32 5.90
N ASN A 357 -0.84 -34.37 7.10
CA ASN A 357 -1.61 -34.23 8.32
C ASN A 357 -1.92 -32.78 8.70
N ALA A 358 -1.50 -31.79 7.91
CA ALA A 358 -1.75 -30.36 8.17
C ALA A 358 -3.23 -30.08 8.40
N PRO A 359 -4.18 -30.54 7.55
CA PRO A 359 -5.59 -30.19 7.77
C PRO A 359 -6.14 -30.74 9.10
N GLN A 360 -5.68 -31.91 9.52
CA GLN A 360 -6.11 -32.50 10.80
C GLN A 360 -5.48 -31.78 11.99
N GLN A 361 -4.18 -31.48 11.94
CA GLN A 361 -3.46 -30.91 13.07
C GLN A 361 -3.74 -29.41 13.24
N LEU A 362 -3.80 -28.65 12.16
CA LEU A 362 -4.07 -27.20 12.21
C LEU A 362 -5.50 -26.90 12.68
N ARG A 363 -6.48 -27.74 12.31
CA ARG A 363 -7.88 -27.61 12.76
C ARG A 363 -8.03 -27.67 14.29
N ARG A 364 -7.03 -28.17 15.01
CA ARG A 364 -7.02 -28.15 16.49
C ARG A 364 -7.08 -26.71 17.04
N PHE A 365 -6.56 -25.72 16.31
CA PHE A 365 -6.68 -24.31 16.72
C PHE A 365 -8.12 -23.84 16.72
N SER A 366 -8.85 -24.03 15.62
CA SER A 366 -10.26 -23.64 15.55
C SER A 366 -11.14 -24.44 16.51
N GLN A 367 -10.85 -25.73 16.72
CA GLN A 367 -11.49 -26.55 17.76
C GLN A 367 -11.25 -26.04 19.19
N ALA A 368 -10.15 -25.35 19.42
CA ALA A 368 -9.82 -24.69 20.69
C ALA A 368 -10.36 -23.25 20.76
N GLY A 369 -11.13 -22.79 19.76
CA GLY A 369 -11.66 -21.43 19.69
C GLY A 369 -10.64 -20.37 19.25
N VAL A 370 -9.51 -20.76 18.68
CA VAL A 370 -8.51 -19.85 18.12
C VAL A 370 -8.82 -19.55 16.67
N GLU A 371 -8.91 -18.28 16.30
CA GLU A 371 -9.00 -17.84 14.90
C GLU A 371 -7.68 -18.17 14.20
N LEU A 372 -7.71 -19.11 13.25
CA LEU A 372 -6.52 -19.53 12.49
C LEU A 372 -6.45 -18.77 11.17
N GLY A 373 -5.36 -18.03 11.00
CA GLY A 373 -4.95 -17.38 9.78
C GLY A 373 -3.83 -18.14 9.08
N LEU A 374 -3.87 -18.18 7.74
CA LEU A 374 -2.76 -18.65 6.90
C LEU A 374 -2.35 -17.56 5.91
N TRP A 375 -1.05 -17.26 5.84
CA TRP A 375 -0.51 -16.28 4.91
C TRP A 375 -0.16 -16.95 3.57
N TRP A 376 -0.88 -16.57 2.53
CA TRP A 376 -0.75 -17.08 1.17
C TRP A 376 0.29 -16.28 0.39
N GLY A 377 1.45 -16.91 0.17
CA GLY A 377 2.51 -16.39 -0.68
C GLY A 377 2.10 -16.20 -2.13
N ARG A 378 2.55 -15.12 -2.78
CA ARG A 378 2.30 -14.90 -4.21
C ARG A 378 0.83 -15.06 -4.61
N SER A 379 -0.09 -14.58 -3.77
CA SER A 379 -1.55 -14.68 -3.98
C SER A 379 -2.10 -13.98 -5.23
N SER A 380 -1.23 -13.33 -6.00
CA SER A 380 -1.49 -12.63 -7.26
C SER A 380 -0.75 -13.22 -8.47
N GLU A 381 -0.05 -14.33 -8.29
CA GLU A 381 0.68 -15.03 -9.34
C GLU A 381 0.30 -16.52 -9.32
N TYR A 382 0.17 -17.13 -10.49
CA TYR A 382 -0.05 -18.55 -10.67
C TYR A 382 1.29 -19.26 -10.91
N MET A 383 1.41 -20.44 -10.31
CA MET A 383 2.53 -21.35 -10.51
C MET A 383 1.93 -22.76 -10.59
N ASP A 384 2.23 -23.47 -11.66
CA ASP A 384 1.74 -24.84 -11.90
C ASP A 384 2.50 -25.88 -11.07
N GLN A 385 3.74 -25.55 -10.68
CA GLN A 385 4.67 -26.44 -9.97
C GLN A 385 5.28 -25.80 -8.73
N TRP A 386 5.72 -26.64 -7.79
CA TRP A 386 6.48 -26.20 -6.63
C TRP A 386 7.91 -25.81 -7.04
N ASP A 387 8.41 -24.69 -6.52
CA ASP A 387 9.78 -24.20 -6.73
C ASP A 387 10.15 -24.10 -8.22
N THR A 388 9.20 -23.60 -9.03
CA THR A 388 9.46 -23.24 -10.43
C THR A 388 9.98 -21.79 -10.51
N PRO A 389 10.91 -21.49 -11.44
CA PRO A 389 11.28 -20.10 -11.74
C PRO A 389 10.16 -19.33 -12.45
N HIS A 390 9.14 -20.04 -12.95
CA HIS A 390 8.07 -19.44 -13.75
C HIS A 390 6.86 -19.12 -12.87
N ALA A 391 6.54 -17.83 -12.82
CA ALA A 391 5.32 -17.34 -12.22
C ALA A 391 4.63 -16.43 -13.23
N GLU A 392 3.35 -16.67 -13.45
CA GLU A 392 2.51 -15.83 -14.30
C GLU A 392 1.49 -15.07 -13.47
N ARG A 393 0.95 -13.99 -14.01
CA ARG A 393 -0.11 -13.25 -13.33
C ARG A 393 -1.38 -14.11 -13.33
N ILE A 394 -2.13 -14.12 -12.22
CA ILE A 394 -3.45 -14.75 -12.21
C ILE A 394 -4.38 -13.96 -13.14
N GLU A 395 -5.07 -14.67 -14.02
CA GLU A 395 -6.01 -14.13 -15.01
C GLU A 395 -7.40 -14.67 -14.67
N MET A 396 -8.40 -13.79 -14.55
CA MET A 396 -9.74 -14.16 -14.06
C MET A 396 -10.54 -14.99 -15.06
N ASP A 397 -10.20 -14.93 -16.36
CA ASP A 397 -10.81 -15.68 -17.45
C ASP A 397 -10.09 -17.00 -17.76
N ASN A 398 -8.92 -17.24 -17.17
CA ASN A 398 -8.22 -18.52 -17.26
C ASN A 398 -8.74 -19.49 -16.20
N SER A 399 -9.50 -20.50 -16.63
CA SER A 399 -10.09 -21.49 -15.72
C SER A 399 -9.07 -22.28 -14.90
N GLU A 400 -7.88 -22.57 -15.46
CA GLU A 400 -6.84 -23.30 -14.74
C GLU A 400 -6.30 -22.48 -13.55
N HIS A 401 -6.05 -21.18 -13.77
CA HIS A 401 -5.62 -20.26 -12.72
C HIS A 401 -6.65 -20.21 -11.60
N MET A 402 -7.93 -20.03 -11.96
CA MET A 402 -9.00 -19.88 -11.00
C MET A 402 -9.29 -21.18 -10.24
N ASP A 403 -9.24 -22.33 -10.91
CA ASP A 403 -9.36 -23.65 -10.25
C ASP A 403 -8.23 -23.86 -9.25
N ALA A 404 -7.00 -23.47 -9.58
CA ALA A 404 -5.86 -23.56 -8.67
C ALA A 404 -6.02 -22.62 -7.46
N VAL A 405 -6.42 -21.37 -7.68
CA VAL A 405 -6.72 -20.41 -6.59
C VAL A 405 -7.78 -20.98 -5.65
N LEU A 406 -8.91 -21.45 -6.19
CA LEU A 406 -10.01 -21.96 -5.37
C LEU A 406 -9.61 -23.25 -4.63
N ARG A 407 -8.78 -24.11 -5.24
CA ARG A 407 -8.22 -25.29 -4.58
C ARG A 407 -7.37 -24.93 -3.38
N GLU A 408 -6.50 -23.91 -3.49
CA GLU A 408 -5.69 -23.48 -2.34
C GLU A 408 -6.56 -22.96 -1.19
N LEU A 409 -7.59 -22.16 -1.52
CA LEU A 409 -8.53 -21.66 -0.52
C LEU A 409 -9.32 -22.79 0.16
N ASP A 410 -9.83 -23.76 -0.60
CA ASP A 410 -10.59 -24.89 -0.06
C ASP A 410 -9.77 -25.72 0.93
N LEU A 411 -8.51 -25.99 0.60
CA LEU A 411 -7.60 -26.75 1.46
C LEU A 411 -7.24 -25.96 2.73
N ALA A 412 -7.10 -24.63 2.63
CA ALA A 412 -6.92 -23.76 3.80
C ALA A 412 -8.13 -23.84 4.75
N VAL A 413 -9.35 -23.72 4.21
CA VAL A 413 -10.60 -23.84 4.99
C VAL A 413 -10.75 -25.23 5.57
N GLN A 414 -10.40 -26.28 4.82
CA GLN A 414 -10.37 -27.64 5.34
C GLN A 414 -9.39 -27.79 6.51
N ALA A 415 -8.28 -27.05 6.53
CA ALA A 415 -7.36 -27.00 7.65
C ALA A 415 -7.86 -26.18 8.85
N GLY A 416 -9.06 -25.58 8.75
CA GLY A 416 -9.68 -24.78 9.80
C GLY A 416 -9.30 -23.32 9.77
N ALA A 417 -8.70 -22.83 8.68
CA ALA A 417 -8.41 -21.41 8.52
C ALA A 417 -9.71 -20.61 8.38
N THR A 418 -9.79 -19.51 9.11
CA THR A 418 -10.88 -18.52 9.05
C THR A 418 -10.38 -17.16 8.61
N VAL A 419 -9.05 -16.99 8.48
CA VAL A 419 -8.41 -15.80 7.91
C VAL A 419 -7.38 -16.22 6.86
N ILE A 420 -7.33 -15.51 5.74
CA ILE A 420 -6.32 -15.70 4.70
C ILE A 420 -5.59 -14.38 4.48
N GLY A 421 -4.29 -14.36 4.77
CA GLY A 421 -3.42 -13.24 4.39
C GLY A 421 -2.99 -13.37 2.93
N LEU A 422 -3.04 -12.29 2.18
CA LEU A 422 -2.75 -12.27 0.74
C LEU A 422 -1.44 -11.50 0.50
N ASP A 423 -0.36 -12.24 0.32
CA ASP A 423 0.99 -11.70 0.07
C ASP A 423 1.08 -11.10 -1.33
N ALA A 424 1.78 -9.98 -1.45
CA ALA A 424 2.16 -9.31 -2.69
C ALA A 424 0.99 -9.06 -3.67
N VAL A 425 -0.21 -8.74 -3.17
CA VAL A 425 -1.41 -8.54 -4.01
C VAL A 425 -1.22 -7.49 -5.11
N PHE A 426 -0.38 -6.48 -4.85
CA PHE A 426 -0.05 -5.37 -5.76
C PHE A 426 0.63 -5.79 -7.08
N LYS A 427 1.04 -7.06 -7.23
CA LYS A 427 1.60 -7.57 -8.48
C LYS A 427 0.56 -7.77 -9.59
N SER A 428 -0.72 -7.94 -9.25
CA SER A 428 -1.84 -7.98 -10.20
C SER A 428 -2.46 -6.60 -10.39
N ALA A 429 -3.36 -6.44 -11.37
CA ALA A 429 -4.24 -5.27 -11.37
C ALA A 429 -5.22 -5.35 -10.21
N LEU A 430 -5.41 -4.22 -9.54
CA LEU A 430 -6.11 -4.21 -8.27
C LEU A 430 -7.63 -4.38 -8.41
N TRP A 431 -8.24 -4.02 -9.55
CA TRP A 431 -9.63 -4.37 -9.82
C TRP A 431 -9.85 -5.88 -9.96
N GLU A 432 -8.90 -6.62 -10.55
CA GLU A 432 -8.99 -8.10 -10.62
C GLU A 432 -8.81 -8.74 -9.25
N VAL A 433 -7.90 -8.21 -8.41
CA VAL A 433 -7.77 -8.70 -7.03
C VAL A 433 -9.05 -8.44 -6.25
N TYR A 434 -9.70 -7.29 -6.44
CA TYR A 434 -10.99 -6.98 -5.82
C TYR A 434 -12.06 -8.00 -6.21
N GLU A 435 -12.28 -8.21 -7.52
CA GLU A 435 -13.22 -9.22 -8.05
C GLU A 435 -12.90 -10.63 -7.53
N ARG A 436 -11.61 -10.98 -7.45
CA ARG A 436 -11.16 -12.28 -6.92
C ARG A 436 -11.47 -12.45 -5.43
N ILE A 437 -11.28 -11.42 -4.62
CA ILE A 437 -11.63 -11.46 -3.18
C ILE A 437 -13.14 -11.64 -3.02
N GLU A 438 -13.97 -10.92 -3.78
CA GLU A 438 -15.43 -11.10 -3.74
C GLU A 438 -15.84 -12.54 -4.10
N MET A 439 -15.26 -13.11 -5.16
CA MET A 439 -15.50 -14.50 -5.55
C MET A 439 -15.08 -15.49 -4.44
N MET A 440 -13.92 -15.27 -3.82
CA MET A 440 -13.45 -16.11 -2.71
C MET A 440 -14.33 -15.98 -1.45
N GLN A 441 -14.83 -14.78 -1.15
CA GLN A 441 -15.80 -14.54 -0.08
C GLN A 441 -17.15 -15.19 -0.37
N GLU A 442 -17.62 -15.19 -1.62
CA GLU A 442 -18.84 -15.89 -2.01
C GLU A 442 -18.69 -17.41 -1.83
N ARG A 443 -17.53 -17.97 -2.18
CA ARG A 443 -17.24 -19.40 -1.97
C ARG A 443 -17.18 -19.78 -0.49
N HIS A 444 -16.56 -18.94 0.34
CA HIS A 444 -16.40 -19.17 1.78
C HIS A 444 -16.74 -17.91 2.60
N PRO A 445 -18.03 -17.63 2.86
CA PRO A 445 -18.47 -16.36 3.46
C PRO A 445 -18.06 -16.15 4.92
N HIS A 446 -17.54 -17.19 5.57
CA HIS A 446 -17.01 -17.14 6.92
C HIS A 446 -15.50 -16.83 6.98
N VAL A 447 -14.82 -16.81 5.82
CA VAL A 447 -13.39 -16.53 5.73
C VAL A 447 -13.17 -15.03 5.55
N ARG A 448 -12.26 -14.48 6.35
CA ARG A 448 -11.80 -13.11 6.25
C ARG A 448 -10.50 -13.06 5.44
N PHE A 449 -10.32 -12.02 4.65
CA PHE A 449 -9.08 -11.80 3.91
C PHE A 449 -8.30 -10.64 4.50
N VAL A 450 -6.98 -10.65 4.42
CA VAL A 450 -6.11 -9.53 4.80
C VAL A 450 -5.15 -9.27 3.66
N THR A 451 -5.17 -8.08 3.07
CA THR A 451 -4.30 -7.75 1.94
C THR A 451 -2.95 -7.23 2.40
N GLU A 452 -1.87 -7.67 1.77
CA GLU A 452 -0.55 -7.11 2.03
C GLU A 452 -0.26 -5.83 1.25
N GLY A 453 0.28 -4.83 1.94
CA GLY A 453 0.96 -3.71 1.33
C GLY A 453 0.10 -2.46 1.30
N ARG A 454 0.43 -1.54 0.38
CA ARG A 454 -0.22 -0.23 0.26
C ARG A 454 -1.59 -0.36 -0.40
N SER A 455 -2.51 -1.06 0.24
CA SER A 455 -3.85 -1.25 -0.29
C SER A 455 -4.54 0.10 -0.43
N ALA A 456 -5.15 0.34 -1.59
CA ALA A 456 -6.04 1.48 -1.78
C ALA A 456 -7.27 1.39 -0.89
N ASP A 457 -7.91 2.54 -0.68
CA ASP A 457 -9.22 2.69 -0.04
C ASP A 457 -10.25 1.64 -0.45
N LEU A 458 -10.31 1.29 -1.74
CA LEU A 458 -11.25 0.31 -2.24
C LEU A 458 -11.11 -1.05 -1.54
N PHE A 459 -9.89 -1.54 -1.30
CA PHE A 459 -9.71 -2.84 -0.64
C PHE A 459 -10.14 -2.82 0.82
N HIS A 460 -10.00 -1.69 1.51
CA HIS A 460 -10.49 -1.57 2.87
C HIS A 460 -12.00 -1.71 2.99
N THR A 461 -12.75 -1.67 1.89
CA THR A 461 -14.16 -2.06 1.89
C THR A 461 -14.35 -3.57 2.06
N LEU A 462 -13.45 -4.41 1.52
CA LEU A 462 -13.58 -5.88 1.50
C LEU A 462 -12.73 -6.60 2.53
N ALA A 463 -11.56 -6.07 2.85
CA ALA A 463 -10.54 -6.74 3.65
C ALA A 463 -9.74 -5.74 4.50
N PRO A 464 -9.34 -6.12 5.73
CA PRO A 464 -8.24 -5.46 6.42
C PRO A 464 -6.96 -5.40 5.57
N THR A 465 -6.09 -4.44 5.83
CA THR A 465 -4.76 -4.35 5.20
C THR A 465 -3.65 -4.53 6.22
N TRP A 466 -2.56 -5.14 5.77
CA TRP A 466 -1.30 -5.24 6.48
C TRP A 466 -0.28 -4.18 6.08
N PHE A 467 0.35 -3.56 7.09
CA PHE A 467 1.57 -2.78 6.96
C PHE A 467 2.67 -3.28 7.88
N ASP A 468 3.90 -2.92 7.57
CA ASP A 468 5.00 -3.04 8.54
C ASP A 468 5.10 -1.76 9.37
N LEU A 469 5.34 -1.90 10.68
CA LEU A 469 5.60 -0.74 11.54
C LEU A 469 6.90 -0.04 11.16
N TYR A 470 7.93 -0.82 10.83
CA TYR A 470 9.28 -0.33 10.61
C TYR A 470 9.68 -0.37 9.14
N VAL A 471 10.42 0.65 8.69
CA VAL A 471 10.95 0.75 7.33
C VAL A 471 11.89 -0.43 7.03
N THR A 472 11.63 -1.16 5.94
CA THR A 472 12.33 -2.40 5.56
C THR A 472 13.77 -2.20 5.09
N ALA A 473 14.10 -1.01 4.56
CA ALA A 473 15.07 -0.92 3.46
C ALA A 473 16.36 -0.16 3.76
N ARG A 474 16.61 0.28 4.99
CA ARG A 474 17.74 1.19 5.27
C ARG A 474 18.37 0.89 6.63
N PHE A 475 19.66 0.54 6.60
CA PHE A 475 20.48 0.27 7.80
C PHE A 475 20.99 1.57 8.46
N ASP A 476 20.68 2.72 7.88
CA ASP A 476 21.17 4.06 8.23
C ASP A 476 20.05 5.03 8.62
N VAL A 477 18.87 4.51 8.98
CA VAL A 477 17.75 5.34 9.43
C VAL A 477 17.93 5.69 10.89
N ASP A 478 17.75 6.96 11.23
CA ASP A 478 17.64 7.39 12.62
C ASP A 478 16.54 6.56 13.32
N PRO A 479 16.76 6.01 14.53
CA PRO A 479 15.73 5.33 15.29
C PRO A 479 14.39 6.07 15.39
N ALA A 480 14.40 7.41 15.39
CA ALA A 480 13.19 8.24 15.36
C ALA A 480 12.41 8.08 14.04
N ASP A 481 13.12 7.89 12.93
CA ASP A 481 12.57 7.74 11.58
C ASP A 481 12.35 6.26 11.19
N ALA A 482 12.74 5.31 12.05
CA ALA A 482 12.59 3.88 11.79
C ALA A 482 11.11 3.46 11.66
N ARG A 483 10.20 4.21 12.30
CA ARG A 483 8.76 3.99 12.24
C ARG A 483 8.18 4.57 10.96
N GLN A 484 7.56 3.71 10.17
CA GLN A 484 6.84 4.08 8.96
C GLN A 484 5.49 4.70 9.27
N LEU A 485 4.82 4.20 10.31
CA LEU A 485 3.52 4.67 10.80
C LEU A 485 3.75 5.47 12.08
N THR A 486 3.34 6.74 12.06
CA THR A 486 3.53 7.67 13.17
C THR A 486 2.26 8.39 13.56
N THR A 487 1.19 8.17 12.80
CA THR A 487 -0.13 8.76 13.03
C THR A 487 -1.24 7.71 12.82
N PRO A 488 -2.46 7.96 13.31
CA PRO A 488 -3.64 7.20 12.90
C PRO A 488 -3.80 7.23 11.37
N PHE A 489 -4.50 6.25 10.80
CA PHE A 489 -4.73 6.20 9.37
C PHE A 489 -5.85 7.18 8.96
N TYR A 490 -5.55 8.48 8.98
CA TYR A 490 -6.53 9.57 8.86
C TYR A 490 -7.51 9.41 7.69
N LEU A 491 -7.01 9.03 6.52
CA LEU A 491 -7.86 8.91 5.34
C LEU A 491 -8.72 7.65 5.36
N ALA A 492 -8.24 6.55 5.95
CA ALA A 492 -9.05 5.36 6.19
C ALA A 492 -10.12 5.62 7.26
N ASP A 493 -9.79 6.30 8.35
CA ASP A 493 -10.75 6.74 9.36
C ASP A 493 -11.86 7.62 8.75
N PHE A 494 -11.48 8.55 7.88
CA PHE A 494 -12.42 9.48 7.24
C PHE A 494 -13.32 8.81 6.21
N LEU A 495 -12.75 7.97 5.33
CA LEU A 495 -13.51 7.30 4.26
C LEU A 495 -14.29 6.10 4.77
N LEU A 496 -13.69 5.32 5.67
CA LEU A 496 -14.15 3.99 6.09
C LEU A 496 -14.05 3.78 7.62
N PRO A 497 -14.80 4.54 8.44
CA PRO A 497 -14.95 4.25 9.86
C PRO A 497 -15.28 2.77 10.08
N GLY A 498 -14.58 2.12 11.01
CA GLY A 498 -14.68 0.68 11.20
C GLY A 498 -13.66 -0.15 10.39
N HIS A 499 -12.77 0.47 9.61
CA HIS A 499 -11.69 -0.28 8.96
C HIS A 499 -10.78 -0.96 9.99
N GLU A 500 -10.09 -2.00 9.51
CA GLU A 500 -9.07 -2.72 10.27
C GLU A 500 -7.75 -2.65 9.51
N THR A 501 -6.67 -2.31 10.22
CA THR A 501 -5.34 -2.25 9.65
C THR A 501 -4.38 -2.99 10.58
N TRP A 502 -3.82 -4.07 10.09
CA TRP A 502 -2.83 -4.89 10.78
C TRP A 502 -1.45 -4.29 10.61
N VAL A 503 -0.66 -4.32 11.67
CA VAL A 503 0.68 -3.76 11.64
C VAL A 503 1.67 -4.71 12.28
N GLY A 504 2.66 -5.10 11.50
CA GLY A 504 3.73 -6.00 11.92
C GLY A 504 4.78 -5.34 12.79
N VAL A 505 4.89 -5.82 14.03
CA VAL A 505 5.94 -5.40 14.98
C VAL A 505 7.15 -6.31 14.81
N MET A 506 7.87 -6.13 13.69
CA MET A 506 9.06 -6.90 13.35
C MET A 506 10.31 -6.35 14.07
N HIS A 507 10.53 -6.77 15.31
CA HIS A 507 11.61 -6.25 16.18
C HIS A 507 13.02 -6.30 15.57
N THR A 508 13.32 -7.23 14.66
CA THR A 508 14.61 -7.30 13.97
C THR A 508 14.90 -6.06 13.14
N ARG A 509 13.86 -5.38 12.63
CA ARG A 509 14.02 -4.10 11.91
C ARG A 509 14.34 -2.96 12.85
N LEU A 510 13.70 -2.92 14.01
CA LEU A 510 14.02 -1.95 15.05
C LEU A 510 15.43 -2.18 15.62
N GLU A 511 15.83 -3.45 15.81
CA GLU A 511 17.19 -3.81 16.22
C GLU A 511 18.24 -3.25 15.25
N ASN A 512 18.00 -3.37 13.95
CA ASN A 512 18.89 -2.80 12.93
C ASN A 512 19.02 -1.27 13.05
N ALA A 513 17.91 -0.57 13.30
CA ALA A 513 17.92 0.89 13.47
C ALA A 513 18.61 1.32 14.78
N LEU A 514 18.35 0.62 15.88
CA LEU A 514 18.94 0.90 17.19
C LEU A 514 20.42 0.47 17.29
N GLY A 515 20.85 -0.47 16.46
CA GLY A 515 22.16 -1.12 16.60
C GLY A 515 22.27 -2.00 17.86
N ARG A 516 21.14 -2.35 18.50
CA ARG A 516 21.02 -3.24 19.67
C ARG A 516 19.64 -3.88 19.71
N GLU A 517 19.50 -4.98 20.45
CA GLU A 517 18.19 -5.58 20.69
C GLU A 517 17.27 -4.58 21.43
N PRO A 518 16.03 -4.37 20.97
CA PRO A 518 15.05 -3.59 21.72
C PRO A 518 14.62 -4.34 22.98
N THR A 519 14.46 -3.60 24.07
CA THR A 519 13.93 -4.14 25.33
C THR A 519 12.45 -4.50 25.19
N ASN A 520 11.95 -5.38 26.07
CA ASN A 520 10.52 -5.70 26.08
C ASN A 520 9.65 -4.45 26.31
N GLN A 521 10.10 -3.52 27.16
CA GLN A 521 9.34 -2.28 27.43
C GLN A 521 9.25 -1.38 26.19
N GLU A 522 10.33 -1.24 25.43
CA GLU A 522 10.30 -0.47 24.17
C GLU A 522 9.30 -1.05 23.17
N LEU A 523 9.26 -2.38 23.05
CA LEU A 523 8.30 -3.05 22.18
C LEU A 523 6.86 -2.92 22.68
N VAL A 524 6.63 -3.00 24.00
CA VAL A 524 5.31 -2.77 24.61
C VAL A 524 4.84 -1.34 24.33
N ASN A 525 5.71 -0.33 24.53
CA ASN A 525 5.37 1.05 24.24
C ASN A 525 5.00 1.25 22.75
N ASP A 526 5.73 0.61 21.83
CA ASP A 526 5.38 0.66 20.41
C ASP A 526 4.01 0.03 20.12
N VAL A 527 3.68 -1.08 20.78
CA VAL A 527 2.36 -1.71 20.67
C VAL A 527 1.26 -0.82 21.23
N GLU A 528 1.44 -0.25 22.42
CA GLU A 528 0.46 0.66 23.03
C GLU A 528 0.19 1.89 22.15
N ASN A 529 1.25 2.52 21.63
CA ASN A 529 1.12 3.62 20.68
C ASN A 529 0.33 3.22 19.43
N MET A 530 0.55 2.02 18.90
CA MET A 530 -0.20 1.52 17.74
C MET A 530 -1.67 1.26 18.04
N LEU A 531 -1.96 0.69 19.21
CA LEU A 531 -3.33 0.45 19.66
C LEU A 531 -4.08 1.77 19.78
N ASP A 532 -3.45 2.80 20.35
CA ASP A 532 -4.02 4.15 20.48
C ASP A 532 -4.29 4.80 19.11
N MET A 533 -3.40 4.57 18.14
CA MET A 533 -3.59 5.00 16.74
C MET A 533 -4.63 4.17 15.97
N GLY A 534 -5.20 3.12 16.58
CA GLY A 534 -6.26 2.29 16.00
C GLY A 534 -5.78 1.09 15.17
N TYR A 535 -4.48 0.79 15.18
CA TYR A 535 -3.89 -0.35 14.48
C TYR A 535 -3.98 -1.65 15.29
N VAL A 536 -4.18 -2.77 14.60
CA VAL A 536 -4.13 -4.11 15.17
C VAL A 536 -2.68 -4.62 15.13
N PRO A 537 -2.00 -4.77 16.27
CA PRO A 537 -0.61 -5.20 16.29
C PRO A 537 -0.53 -6.70 15.97
N VAL A 538 0.49 -7.05 15.18
CA VAL A 538 0.84 -8.43 14.91
C VAL A 538 2.25 -8.71 15.38
N LEU A 539 2.37 -9.71 16.26
CA LEU A 539 3.50 -9.88 17.14
C LEU A 539 4.16 -11.23 16.90
N TRP A 540 5.48 -11.23 16.67
CA TRP A 540 6.28 -12.46 16.60
C TRP A 540 6.97 -12.81 17.92
N ARG A 541 7.01 -11.87 18.87
CA ARG A 541 7.65 -12.06 20.17
C ARG A 541 6.60 -12.43 21.21
N ARG A 542 6.53 -13.71 21.56
CA ARG A 542 5.55 -14.25 22.52
C ARG A 542 5.68 -13.65 23.93
N SER A 543 6.88 -13.26 24.34
CA SER A 543 7.15 -12.75 25.69
C SER A 543 6.49 -11.40 26.01
N ILE A 544 6.00 -10.68 25.00
CA ILE A 544 5.30 -9.40 25.16
C ILE A 544 3.84 -9.47 24.70
N PHE A 545 3.33 -10.65 24.31
CA PHE A 545 1.99 -10.77 23.78
C PHE A 545 0.96 -10.68 24.92
N ASP A 546 0.05 -9.71 24.85
CA ASP A 546 -1.08 -9.58 25.76
C ASP A 546 -2.41 -9.74 25.01
N PRO A 547 -3.19 -10.81 25.27
CA PRO A 547 -4.47 -11.03 24.59
C PRO A 547 -5.54 -10.01 24.97
N SER A 548 -5.36 -9.19 26.00
CA SER A 548 -6.32 -8.17 26.44
C SER A 548 -6.26 -6.87 25.63
N TRP A 549 -5.19 -6.66 24.85
CA TRP A 549 -5.04 -5.46 24.02
C TRP A 549 -6.16 -5.29 22.99
N ARG A 550 -6.59 -4.04 22.77
CA ARG A 550 -7.66 -3.71 21.82
C ARG A 550 -7.31 -2.43 21.09
N ALA A 551 -7.23 -2.51 19.76
CA ALA A 551 -7.01 -1.35 18.92
C ALA A 551 -8.17 -0.34 19.04
N ALA A 552 -7.85 0.92 19.32
CA ALA A 552 -8.80 2.00 19.48
C ALA A 552 -9.65 2.21 18.22
N LYS A 553 -10.82 2.84 18.39
CA LYS A 553 -11.63 3.31 17.27
C LYS A 553 -11.13 4.70 16.86
N SER A 554 -9.98 4.75 16.18
CA SER A 554 -9.26 5.99 15.85
C SER A 554 -10.14 7.06 15.19
N TRP A 555 -11.06 6.66 14.32
CA TRP A 555 -12.03 7.55 13.67
C TRP A 555 -12.89 8.39 14.63
N LEU A 556 -13.09 7.96 15.88
CA LEU A 556 -13.80 8.76 16.88
C LEU A 556 -13.04 10.01 17.31
N ASN A 557 -11.72 10.03 17.12
CA ASN A 557 -10.83 11.11 17.53
C ASN A 557 -10.24 11.86 16.33
N THR A 558 -10.16 11.23 15.16
CA THR A 558 -9.54 11.81 13.96
C THR A 558 -10.54 12.42 12.99
N VAL A 559 -11.81 12.03 13.07
CA VAL A 559 -12.89 12.56 12.23
C VAL A 559 -13.79 13.47 13.06
N PRO A 560 -14.04 14.73 12.63
CA PRO A 560 -14.97 15.60 13.32
C PRO A 560 -16.34 14.94 13.51
N ASN A 561 -16.93 15.07 14.71
CA ASN A 561 -18.17 14.38 15.08
C ASN A 561 -19.33 14.61 14.09
N ASN A 562 -19.45 15.82 13.53
CA ASN A 562 -20.48 16.13 12.55
C ASN A 562 -20.28 15.46 11.18
N LEU A 563 -19.11 14.86 10.95
CA LEU A 563 -18.79 14.10 9.74
C LEU A 563 -18.94 12.59 9.94
N LEU A 564 -19.01 12.11 11.19
CA LEU A 564 -19.22 10.69 11.52
C LEU A 564 -20.64 10.21 11.19
N GLY A 565 -21.67 11.02 11.53
CA GLY A 565 -23.08 10.64 11.38
C GLY A 565 -23.61 10.56 9.94
N MET A 566 -22.90 11.16 8.98
CA MET A 566 -23.25 11.04 7.56
C MET A 566 -22.91 9.68 6.96
N ALA A 567 -22.30 8.76 7.73
CA ALA A 567 -21.90 7.43 7.28
C ALA A 567 -23.04 6.39 7.23
N GLY A 568 -24.28 6.74 7.61
CA GLY A 568 -25.46 5.92 7.32
C GLY A 568 -26.03 5.16 8.52
N GLU A 569 -26.86 5.85 9.30
CA GLU A 569 -27.90 5.18 10.11
C GLU A 569 -28.94 4.44 9.24
N GLY A 570 -28.92 4.61 7.90
CA GLY A 570 -29.86 3.98 6.96
C GLY A 570 -29.33 2.84 6.10
N HIS A 571 -28.04 2.47 6.20
CA HIS A 571 -27.42 1.40 5.39
C HIS A 571 -26.61 0.42 6.25
N GLN A 572 -27.16 0.02 7.40
CA GLN A 572 -27.01 -1.38 7.77
C GLN A 572 -27.76 -2.17 6.69
N MET A 573 -27.07 -2.52 5.59
CA MET A 573 -27.53 -3.60 4.73
C MET A 573 -27.92 -4.72 5.67
N ALA A 574 -29.18 -5.14 5.60
CA ALA A 574 -29.72 -6.24 6.37
C ALA A 574 -28.63 -7.31 6.39
N HIS A 575 -28.01 -7.50 7.56
CA HIS A 575 -27.11 -8.61 7.76
C HIS A 575 -27.94 -9.82 7.33
N ILE A 576 -27.56 -10.43 6.21
CA ILE A 576 -27.78 -11.86 6.05
C ILE A 576 -27.02 -12.40 7.24
N THR A 577 -27.73 -12.59 8.34
CA THR A 577 -27.28 -13.39 9.44
C THR A 577 -27.19 -14.75 8.78
N PRO A 578 -26.00 -15.31 8.50
CA PRO A 578 -25.96 -16.73 8.27
C PRO A 578 -26.54 -17.30 9.55
N ASP A 579 -27.58 -18.13 9.44
CA ASP A 579 -28.12 -18.88 10.56
C ASP A 579 -26.98 -19.20 11.51
N GLN A 580 -27.02 -18.62 12.71
CA GLN A 580 -26.13 -19.01 13.78
C GLN A 580 -26.48 -20.46 14.08
N GLN A 581 -25.89 -21.39 13.34
CA GLN A 581 -25.54 -22.68 13.88
C GLN A 581 -24.59 -22.37 15.03
N GLN A 582 -25.18 -22.21 16.21
CA GLN A 582 -24.50 -22.27 17.48
C GLN A 582 -23.69 -23.57 17.48
N LEU A 583 -22.40 -23.48 17.16
CA LEU A 583 -21.46 -24.48 17.60
C LEU A 583 -21.56 -24.49 19.13
N PRO A 584 -21.78 -25.65 19.77
CA PRO A 584 -21.92 -25.73 21.21
C PRO A 584 -20.68 -25.16 21.88
N GLN A 585 -20.86 -24.08 22.63
CA GLN A 585 -19.85 -23.52 23.52
C GLN A 585 -19.39 -24.63 24.48
N PRO A 586 -18.11 -25.04 24.49
CA PRO A 586 -17.62 -25.93 25.51
C PRO A 586 -17.54 -25.15 26.82
N THR A 587 -18.33 -25.53 27.81
CA THR A 587 -18.21 -25.04 29.19
C THR A 587 -16.84 -25.42 29.73
N ALA A 588 -15.88 -24.49 29.65
CA ALA A 588 -14.55 -24.65 30.24
C ALA A 588 -14.68 -24.60 31.78
N ARG A 589 -14.61 -25.78 32.40
CA ARG A 589 -14.57 -25.95 33.85
C ARG A 589 -13.14 -25.71 34.33
N THR A 590 -12.85 -24.53 34.85
CA THR A 590 -11.54 -24.17 35.43
C THR A 590 -11.35 -24.85 36.79
N THR A 591 -10.72 -26.02 36.81
CA THR A 591 -10.11 -26.56 38.04
C THR A 591 -8.68 -26.05 38.16
N ARG A 592 -8.50 -25.04 39.00
CA ARG A 592 -7.20 -24.46 39.37
C ARG A 592 -6.48 -25.45 40.31
N ARG A 593 -5.44 -26.13 39.83
CA ARG A 593 -4.57 -26.98 40.66
C ARG A 593 -3.29 -26.19 40.98
N ALA A 594 -3.09 -25.88 42.26
CA ALA A 594 -1.86 -25.28 42.75
C ALA A 594 -0.72 -26.31 42.75
N GLY A 595 0.41 -25.97 42.13
CA GLY A 595 1.66 -26.73 42.16
C GLY A 595 2.81 -25.87 42.71
N PRO A 596 3.83 -26.46 43.34
CA PRO A 596 4.70 -25.76 44.28
C PRO A 596 5.92 -25.09 43.62
N ALA A 597 6.44 -24.09 44.33
CA ALA A 597 7.57 -23.25 43.97
C ALA A 597 8.88 -24.06 43.76
N VAL A 598 9.60 -23.75 42.69
CA VAL A 598 10.95 -24.25 42.40
C VAL A 598 11.96 -23.11 42.60
N ARG A 599 13.00 -23.39 43.40
CA ARG A 599 14.15 -22.52 43.69
C ARG A 599 15.06 -22.38 42.47
N GLN A 600 15.52 -21.16 42.20
CA GLN A 600 16.61 -20.85 41.28
C GLN A 600 17.97 -21.07 41.95
N GLY A 601 18.89 -21.71 41.24
CA GLY A 601 20.33 -21.71 41.51
C GLY A 601 21.06 -21.49 40.19
N GLY A 602 21.94 -20.49 40.15
CA GLY A 602 22.72 -20.12 38.96
C GLY A 602 24.12 -20.73 38.94
N THR A 603 24.72 -20.74 37.75
CA THR A 603 26.17 -20.78 37.55
C THR A 603 26.52 -20.12 36.23
N VAL A 604 27.46 -19.17 36.27
CA VAL A 604 28.05 -18.49 35.11
C VAL A 604 29.26 -19.30 34.65
N GLY A 605 29.28 -19.73 33.39
CA GLY A 605 30.43 -20.34 32.74
C GLY A 605 30.86 -19.50 31.54
N GLN A 606 32.13 -19.09 31.50
CA GLN A 606 32.77 -18.45 30.34
C GLN A 606 33.01 -19.49 29.23
N SER A 607 32.55 -19.21 28.01
CA SER A 607 32.93 -19.97 26.81
C SER A 607 33.65 -19.04 25.83
N GLY A 608 34.90 -19.35 25.50
CA GLY A 608 35.65 -18.72 24.41
C GLY A 608 34.98 -19.02 23.06
N VAL A 609 34.88 -18.01 22.21
CA VAL A 609 34.31 -18.12 20.86
C VAL A 609 35.46 -18.25 19.87
N GLU A 610 35.48 -19.33 19.11
CA GLU A 610 36.42 -19.57 18.01
C GLU A 610 35.94 -18.84 16.75
N MET A 611 36.83 -18.10 16.09
CA MET A 611 36.53 -17.20 14.97
C MET A 611 37.10 -17.77 13.66
N GLN A 612 36.31 -17.73 12.59
CA GLN A 612 36.76 -18.06 11.23
C GLN A 612 36.81 -16.80 10.36
N ILE A 613 37.86 -16.67 9.54
CA ILE A 613 37.98 -15.60 8.54
C ILE A 613 37.59 -16.18 7.18
N VAL A 614 36.61 -15.55 6.51
CA VAL A 614 36.12 -15.95 5.19
C VAL A 614 36.29 -14.79 4.22
N GLU A 615 36.96 -15.03 3.09
CA GLU A 615 37.08 -14.06 1.99
C GLU A 615 35.92 -14.25 1.01
N LEU A 616 35.04 -13.26 0.91
CA LEU A 616 33.87 -13.35 0.03
C LEU A 616 34.23 -13.04 -1.43
N ARG A 617 35.18 -12.12 -1.63
CA ARG A 617 35.79 -11.68 -2.90
C ARG A 617 37.15 -11.02 -2.62
N PRO A 618 38.07 -10.90 -3.61
CA PRO A 618 39.41 -10.35 -3.39
C PRO A 618 39.40 -9.03 -2.63
N GLY A 619 40.03 -9.02 -1.44
CA GLY A 619 40.17 -7.83 -0.60
C GLY A 619 38.98 -7.56 0.34
N ARG A 620 37.99 -8.46 0.45
CA ARG A 620 36.87 -8.34 1.39
C ARG A 620 36.78 -9.56 2.30
N LEU A 621 37.39 -9.44 3.47
CA LEU A 621 37.37 -10.43 4.54
C LEU A 621 36.21 -10.14 5.50
N ILE A 622 35.53 -11.19 5.95
CA ILE A 622 34.60 -11.14 7.09
C ILE A 622 35.02 -12.16 8.15
N MET A 623 34.92 -11.77 9.42
CA MET A 623 35.10 -12.70 10.51
C MET A 623 33.73 -13.19 10.99
N ILE A 624 33.56 -14.50 11.03
CA ILE A 624 32.31 -15.13 11.45
C ILE A 624 32.62 -15.92 12.73
N PRO A 625 31.95 -15.62 13.87
CA PRO A 625 31.96 -16.52 15.00
C PRO A 625 31.28 -17.83 14.61
N SER A 626 31.78 -18.96 15.11
CA SER A 626 31.29 -20.33 14.82
C SER A 626 29.78 -20.55 15.10
N ASN A 627 29.08 -19.60 15.72
CA ASN A 627 27.62 -19.60 15.91
C ASN A 627 26.81 -18.89 14.80
N GLY A 628 27.44 -18.43 13.72
CA GLY A 628 26.76 -17.98 12.50
C GLY A 628 26.16 -16.57 12.53
N ARG A 629 26.46 -15.75 13.55
CA ARG A 629 26.06 -14.33 13.57
C ARG A 629 27.07 -13.46 12.82
N ILE A 630 26.63 -12.81 11.74
CA ILE A 630 27.45 -11.84 10.99
C ILE A 630 27.54 -10.54 11.79
N MET A 631 28.76 -10.15 12.18
CA MET A 631 29.05 -8.82 12.75
C MET A 631 29.74 -7.93 11.70
N LYS A 632 29.53 -6.61 11.82
CA LYS A 632 29.81 -5.50 10.88
C LYS A 632 31.05 -5.63 9.98
N ASN A 633 30.96 -5.00 8.79
CA ASN A 633 32.09 -4.75 7.89
C ASN A 633 33.22 -4.02 8.64
N PHE A 634 34.45 -4.55 8.55
CA PHE A 634 35.66 -3.87 8.99
C PHE A 634 36.39 -3.33 7.75
N THR A 635 36.65 -2.03 7.71
CA THR A 635 37.61 -1.44 6.76
C THR A 635 38.90 -1.21 7.54
N PRO A 636 40.06 -1.77 7.13
CA PRO A 636 41.31 -1.50 7.84
C PRO A 636 41.67 -0.02 7.70
N ALA A 637 41.98 0.63 8.83
CA ALA A 637 42.53 1.96 8.84
C ALA A 637 43.92 1.96 8.21
N THR A 638 44.14 2.78 7.19
CA THR A 638 45.48 3.11 6.72
C THR A 638 46.11 4.11 7.69
N GLU A 639 47.19 3.68 8.33
CA GLU A 639 48.09 4.52 9.12
C GLU A 639 48.62 5.70 8.28
N ARG A 640 48.41 6.93 8.75
CA ARG A 640 49.22 8.09 8.35
C ARG A 640 50.08 8.50 9.53
N ALA A 641 51.38 8.33 9.35
CA ALA A 641 52.41 8.74 10.29
C ALA A 641 52.37 10.25 10.56
N THR A 642 52.47 10.59 11.84
CA THR A 642 52.69 11.94 12.39
C THR A 642 54.14 12.38 12.23
N HIS A 643 54.36 13.66 11.91
CA HIS A 643 55.56 14.39 12.36
C HIS A 643 55.18 15.81 12.86
N PRO A 644 55.88 16.35 13.88
CA PRO A 644 55.49 17.56 14.62
C PRO A 644 56.30 18.81 14.21
N GLY A 645 55.75 20.01 14.45
CA GLY A 645 56.48 21.28 14.37
C GLY A 645 55.59 22.52 14.26
N GLU A 646 55.49 23.28 15.35
CA GLU A 646 54.97 24.66 15.53
C GLU A 646 55.56 25.73 14.55
N PRO A 647 55.20 27.04 14.59
CA PRO A 647 54.08 27.76 15.25
C PRO A 647 53.32 28.75 14.31
N THR A 648 52.25 29.35 14.85
CA THR A 648 51.45 30.48 14.31
C THR A 648 52.30 31.71 13.92
N PRO A 649 51.83 32.54 12.96
CA PRO A 649 51.49 33.92 13.34
C PRO A 649 50.25 34.51 12.65
N ALA A 650 49.80 35.63 13.24
CA ALA A 650 48.69 36.47 12.86
C ALA A 650 48.89 37.25 11.55
N GLY A 651 47.77 37.69 10.95
CA GLY A 651 47.69 39.00 10.30
C GLY A 651 47.46 39.06 8.79
N SER A 652 46.49 39.91 8.42
CA SER A 652 46.38 40.74 7.22
C SER A 652 45.98 40.16 5.84
N GLU A 653 44.91 40.78 5.34
CA GLU A 653 44.74 41.36 3.99
C GLU A 653 44.32 40.51 2.77
N SER A 654 43.10 40.84 2.32
CA SER A 654 42.63 41.06 0.94
C SER A 654 43.43 40.51 -0.25
N ARG A 655 42.76 39.71 -1.10
CA ARG A 655 42.51 39.95 -2.55
C ARG A 655 41.86 38.72 -3.20
N GLU A 656 40.69 38.90 -3.81
CA GLU A 656 40.44 38.98 -5.26
C GLU A 656 40.42 37.65 -6.03
N ASN A 657 39.23 37.39 -6.60
CA ASN A 657 38.96 36.93 -7.95
C ASN A 657 39.66 35.67 -8.49
N ARG A 658 38.88 34.58 -8.61
CA ARG A 658 38.92 33.72 -9.80
C ARG A 658 37.53 33.31 -10.29
N PRO A 659 37.32 33.17 -11.62
CA PRO A 659 36.01 33.09 -12.25
C PRO A 659 35.53 31.65 -12.48
N ALA A 660 34.22 31.52 -12.64
CA ALA A 660 33.53 30.28 -13.01
C ALA A 660 33.81 29.86 -14.48
N PRO A 661 33.80 28.54 -14.79
CA PRO A 661 34.01 28.06 -16.15
C PRO A 661 32.75 28.20 -17.02
N ALA A 662 33.01 28.49 -18.30
CA ALA A 662 32.07 28.89 -19.34
C ALA A 662 31.16 27.77 -19.86
N LYS A 663 29.95 28.18 -20.26
CA LYS A 663 29.03 27.43 -21.14
C LYS A 663 29.50 27.50 -22.61
N PRO A 664 29.33 26.46 -23.42
CA PRO A 664 29.42 26.60 -24.87
C PRO A 664 28.11 27.16 -25.46
N ALA A 665 28.29 28.13 -26.35
CA ALA A 665 27.25 28.85 -27.07
C ALA A 665 26.76 28.10 -28.32
N ALA A 666 25.51 28.36 -28.67
CA ALA A 666 24.85 27.96 -29.91
C ALA A 666 24.94 29.06 -30.98
N LYS A 667 24.62 28.66 -32.24
CA LYS A 667 24.13 29.42 -33.44
C LYS A 667 25.11 29.48 -34.63
N PRO A 668 24.65 29.83 -35.87
CA PRO A 668 23.27 29.93 -36.42
C PRO A 668 23.06 29.31 -37.83
N THR A 669 21.79 29.35 -38.24
CA THR A 669 21.12 29.16 -39.55
C THR A 669 21.59 30.07 -40.70
N LYS A 670 21.45 29.62 -41.97
CA LYS A 670 20.72 30.35 -43.04
C LYS A 670 20.47 29.52 -44.33
N ASP A 671 19.37 29.88 -44.99
CA ASP A 671 18.77 29.37 -46.24
C ASP A 671 19.55 29.67 -47.53
N ASP A 672 19.41 28.82 -48.56
CA ASP A 672 18.84 29.13 -49.90
C ASP A 672 18.92 27.90 -50.86
N ALA A 673 17.87 27.70 -51.68
CA ALA A 673 17.68 26.60 -52.66
C ALA A 673 18.18 27.00 -54.09
N PRO A 674 17.89 26.30 -55.23
CA PRO A 674 17.43 24.92 -55.50
C PRO A 674 18.20 24.19 -56.66
N SER A 675 17.78 22.95 -56.97
CA SER A 675 18.01 22.07 -58.16
C SER A 675 18.59 20.71 -57.71
N SER A 676 18.24 19.54 -58.25
CA SER A 676 17.57 19.12 -59.47
C SER A 676 16.98 17.71 -59.26
N THR A 677 16.05 17.35 -60.15
CA THR A 677 15.53 16.02 -60.51
C THR A 677 16.42 14.80 -60.17
N THR A 678 15.84 13.69 -59.67
CA THR A 678 15.66 12.41 -60.40
C THR A 678 14.92 11.37 -59.52
N THR A 679 13.88 10.80 -60.13
CA THR A 679 13.18 9.50 -59.94
C THR A 679 13.96 8.39 -59.23
N VAL A 680 13.31 7.60 -58.35
CA VAL A 680 13.16 6.11 -58.42
C VAL A 680 12.15 5.65 -57.34
N ALA A 681 11.34 4.67 -57.73
CA ALA A 681 10.20 4.03 -57.08
C ALA A 681 10.55 3.13 -55.84
N PRO A 682 9.55 2.63 -55.09
CA PRO A 682 9.74 1.95 -53.80
C PRO A 682 9.86 0.43 -53.94
N ALA A 683 10.41 -0.21 -52.90
CA ALA A 683 10.31 -1.65 -52.68
C ALA A 683 9.89 -1.93 -51.21
N PRO A 684 9.19 -3.05 -50.94
CA PRO A 684 8.27 -3.17 -49.83
C PRO A 684 8.83 -3.97 -48.64
N ARG A 685 8.28 -3.71 -47.46
CA ARG A 685 7.86 -4.73 -46.47
C ARG A 685 6.97 -4.10 -45.41
#